data_AF-A0A0S8G332-F1
#
_entry.id   AF-A0A0S8G332-F1
#
_cell.length_a   1.000
_cell.length_b   1.000
_cell.length_c   1.000
_cell.angle_alpha   90.00
_cell.angle_beta   90.00
_cell.angle_gamma   90.00
#
_symmetry.space_group_name_H-M   'P 1'
#
loop_
_entity.id
_entity.type
_entity.pdbx_description
1 polymer ?
#
loop_
_entity_poly.entity_id
_entity_poly.type
_entity_poly.pdbx_seq_one_letter_code
_entity_poly.pdbx_strand_id
1 'polypeptide(L)'
;MWRRRYDQVLALSILATMLCMALPADGAWMRLEANAEAGPARVAVTEADRCRMSVAVSIPGVERQQTEREGIAYTTVGIPGAGETGEVGRPSLPAITRLVAIPARGGVEVHAHAVDSLILEDVDIPPAEDPRLDGPSAGDDEALTFDETVYGRDALYPASLAELGPPAIMRDLRLVQVVIYPVRYNPARRELHVYQNVEIEIEFTDDGSNEKTLVRRRPSAGFEDLYRSLVLNYDELGRDSDGVERGSYLIITHDQFVEEITPLAEWKERKGWDVVVTKLSEIDPSPSSADIKNYISDAYFTWEIPPEYVLLVGDNYMGSIGQFPTFSHQGDCTDLPYALLEGNDYFPEVLIGRMSVDSENEANIVVAKTLGYERDPYMGSTSWYRRGLVVAATYAYSCKTTKLYVKEKMLEYGFEYVDEVWCPPTWSSGPIKTSINNGVGYVNYRGFADAYGWSSPSFTVSDIASLTNGWKLPVMTSIICDTGDFANSIDPCFGEAWIRYGTTSNPKGGPVFVGPSDLYTHTKWNNAIDAGIYRGIFDEGLMEFAQAVLRGKIELYNNFPSIIYPGGTVEHYFHIYNVLGDPELNLWTAAPEGLTVDHAASIPLGKNYLSVDVVAGSAPGEGALICLYKEDEIFSREYADADGSAAITFDPVTTGDLWVTVTRVNGKPYLGIVSINQASLFVGYVAHAIDDDNVGGSQGNGDGYVNPGETIEMPVGLRNWGTQTASSVTGYLTSDDPWVTITDGEEQFGTIGPGSTVPSQEDFDFQVSTACTSGHLLQFVLRAHTGGQDYYTVIEIPVRSPDLVYS
;
A
#
# COMPACT_ATOMS: atom_id res chain seq x y z
N MET A 1 -1.43 -16.96 -27.42
CA MET A 1 -0.63 -16.33 -28.52
C MET A 1 -0.26 -14.87 -28.20
N TRP A 2 -0.10 -14.55 -26.90
CA TRP A 2 0.02 -13.20 -26.32
C TRP A 2 1.32 -13.02 -25.49
N ARG A 3 2.27 -13.98 -25.58
CA ARG A 3 3.56 -13.97 -24.86
C ARG A 3 4.78 -13.60 -25.73
N ARG A 4 4.57 -13.20 -27.00
CA ARG A 4 5.64 -12.97 -27.99
C ARG A 4 5.79 -11.51 -28.45
N ARG A 5 5.14 -10.56 -27.78
CA ARG A 5 5.32 -9.12 -27.98
C ARG A 5 6.01 -8.43 -26.78
N TYR A 6 6.51 -9.21 -25.83
CA TYR A 6 7.24 -8.73 -24.65
C TYR A 6 8.69 -8.29 -25.00
N ASP A 7 9.29 -8.82 -26.06
CA ASP A 7 10.74 -8.69 -26.29
C ASP A 7 11.17 -7.58 -27.28
N GLN A 8 10.29 -6.62 -27.64
CA GLN A 8 10.64 -5.60 -28.66
C GLN A 8 10.34 -4.14 -28.27
N VAL A 9 9.92 -3.88 -27.02
CA VAL A 9 9.63 -2.51 -26.54
C VAL A 9 10.56 -2.08 -25.40
N LEU A 10 11.46 -2.95 -24.94
CA LEU A 10 12.41 -2.68 -23.84
C LEU A 10 13.57 -1.72 -24.21
N ALA A 11 13.64 -1.25 -25.47
CA ALA A 11 14.80 -0.52 -25.98
C ALA A 11 14.77 1.02 -25.74
N LEU A 12 13.80 1.58 -25.00
CA LEU A 12 13.70 3.04 -24.81
C LEU A 12 13.22 3.52 -23.42
N SER A 13 13.12 2.63 -22.42
CA SER A 13 12.55 2.97 -21.10
C SER A 13 13.51 2.69 -19.95
N ILE A 14 14.51 3.54 -19.68
CA ILE A 14 15.12 3.76 -18.35
C ILE A 14 15.80 5.14 -18.35
N LEU A 15 15.25 6.12 -17.61
CA LEU A 15 15.95 7.37 -17.27
C LEU A 15 15.35 7.97 -15.99
N ALA A 16 15.59 7.30 -14.86
CA ALA A 16 15.18 7.79 -13.55
C ALA A 16 16.17 7.46 -12.42
N THR A 17 17.48 7.48 -12.72
CA THR A 17 18.56 7.79 -11.77
C THR A 17 19.84 7.96 -12.58
N MET A 18 20.06 9.16 -13.13
CA MET A 18 21.38 9.54 -13.63
C MET A 18 21.80 10.86 -13.01
N LEU A 19 23.01 10.78 -12.46
CA LEU A 19 23.91 11.85 -12.09
C LEU A 19 23.80 13.04 -13.06
N CYS A 20 23.80 14.24 -12.49
CA CYS A 20 23.94 15.51 -13.19
C CYS A 20 25.02 15.47 -14.26
N MET A 21 24.61 15.48 -15.52
CA MET A 21 25.31 16.05 -16.66
C MET A 21 24.29 16.21 -17.78
N ALA A 22 24.28 17.37 -18.42
CA ALA A 22 23.62 17.52 -19.72
C ALA A 22 24.00 16.31 -20.58
N LEU A 23 23.03 15.70 -21.28
CA LEU A 23 23.33 14.74 -22.33
C LEU A 23 24.07 15.47 -23.48
N PRO A 24 25.37 15.27 -23.74
CA PRO A 24 25.79 15.04 -25.11
C PRO A 24 25.40 13.60 -25.46
N ALA A 25 25.04 13.40 -26.72
CA ALA A 25 24.52 12.16 -27.27
C ALA A 25 25.55 11.00 -27.39
N ASP A 26 26.49 10.85 -26.44
CA ASP A 26 27.64 9.92 -26.54
C ASP A 26 27.87 9.05 -25.28
N GLY A 27 26.81 8.65 -24.56
CA GLY A 27 26.92 7.57 -23.57
C GLY A 27 27.12 6.22 -24.28
N ALA A 28 28.25 5.54 -24.07
CA ALA A 28 28.56 4.27 -24.71
C ALA A 28 28.18 3.09 -23.79
N TRP A 29 27.21 2.27 -24.21
CA TRP A 29 26.87 1.02 -23.52
C TRP A 29 28.01 0.00 -23.67
N MET A 30 28.65 -0.33 -22.55
CA MET A 30 29.65 -1.39 -22.47
C MET A 30 28.99 -2.71 -22.09
N ARG A 31 28.86 -3.60 -23.08
CA ARG A 31 28.30 -4.94 -22.89
C ARG A 31 29.24 -5.84 -22.08
N LEU A 32 28.67 -6.54 -21.10
CA LEU A 32 29.32 -7.65 -20.40
C LEU A 32 28.75 -8.99 -20.91
N GLU A 33 27.44 -9.03 -21.15
CA GLU A 33 26.76 -10.18 -21.78
C GLU A 33 26.76 -10.05 -23.32
N ALA A 34 27.07 -11.15 -24.01
CA ALA A 34 27.04 -11.19 -25.48
C ALA A 34 25.62 -10.96 -26.01
N ASN A 35 25.44 -9.94 -26.85
CA ASN A 35 24.16 -9.51 -27.43
C ASN A 35 23.14 -8.95 -26.43
N ALA A 36 23.50 -8.65 -25.18
CA ALA A 36 22.58 -7.98 -24.28
C ALA A 36 22.34 -6.52 -24.70
N GLU A 37 21.06 -6.13 -24.67
CA GLU A 37 20.63 -4.74 -24.78
C GLU A 37 20.92 -3.99 -23.47
N ALA A 38 20.87 -2.65 -23.53
CA ALA A 38 20.93 -1.83 -22.33
C ALA A 38 19.73 -2.16 -21.43
N GLY A 39 20.00 -2.46 -20.16
CA GLY A 39 18.96 -2.90 -19.25
C GLY A 39 19.46 -3.07 -17.81
N PRO A 40 18.52 -3.23 -16.86
CA PRO A 40 18.86 -3.33 -15.47
C PRO A 40 19.54 -4.66 -15.12
N ALA A 41 20.21 -4.68 -13.97
CA ALA A 41 20.71 -5.92 -13.41
C ALA A 41 19.57 -6.89 -13.09
N ARG A 42 19.77 -8.16 -13.43
CA ARG A 42 18.86 -9.25 -13.08
C ARG A 42 19.28 -9.79 -11.72
N VAL A 43 18.37 -9.80 -10.76
CA VAL A 43 18.59 -10.31 -9.41
C VAL A 43 17.50 -11.33 -9.12
N ALA A 44 17.88 -12.55 -8.74
CA ALA A 44 16.93 -13.62 -8.50
C ALA A 44 17.34 -14.47 -7.29
N VAL A 45 16.36 -14.86 -6.47
CA VAL A 45 16.53 -15.90 -5.46
C VAL A 45 16.69 -17.23 -6.19
N THR A 46 17.70 -18.00 -5.79
CA THR A 46 18.04 -19.30 -6.40
C THR A 46 17.78 -20.47 -5.45
N GLU A 47 17.95 -20.23 -4.15
CA GLU A 47 17.65 -21.16 -3.07
C GLU A 47 17.27 -20.34 -1.84
N ALA A 48 16.27 -20.78 -1.09
CA ALA A 48 15.89 -20.18 0.18
C ALA A 48 15.41 -21.29 1.13
N ASP A 49 15.96 -21.31 2.33
CA ASP A 49 15.53 -22.17 3.42
C ASP A 49 15.53 -21.41 4.76
N ARG A 50 15.35 -22.12 5.87
CA ARG A 50 15.24 -21.50 7.21
C ARG A 50 16.56 -20.98 7.77
N CYS A 51 17.69 -21.36 7.18
CA CYS A 51 19.04 -21.04 7.64
C CYS A 51 19.76 -20.12 6.66
N ARG A 52 19.42 -20.13 5.37
CA ARG A 52 20.11 -19.33 4.36
C ARG A 52 19.25 -19.01 3.14
N MET A 53 19.71 -18.02 2.39
CA MET A 53 19.19 -17.66 1.07
C MET A 53 20.34 -17.38 0.10
N SER A 54 20.25 -17.93 -1.10
CA SER A 54 21.21 -17.70 -2.19
C SER A 54 20.59 -16.85 -3.29
N VAL A 55 21.28 -15.77 -3.66
CA VAL A 55 20.84 -14.79 -4.66
C VAL A 55 21.88 -14.72 -5.78
N ALA A 56 21.41 -14.83 -7.03
CA ALA A 56 22.24 -14.64 -8.21
C ALA A 56 22.00 -13.27 -8.84
N VAL A 57 23.08 -12.59 -9.19
CA VAL A 57 23.07 -11.27 -9.83
C VAL A 57 23.79 -11.35 -11.18
N SER A 58 23.12 -10.95 -12.24
CA SER A 58 23.65 -10.89 -13.61
C SER A 58 23.51 -9.49 -14.18
N ILE A 59 24.61 -8.95 -14.70
CA ILE A 59 24.69 -7.57 -15.16
C ILE A 59 24.95 -7.55 -16.67
N PRO A 60 23.98 -7.11 -17.48
CA PRO A 60 24.09 -7.19 -18.94
C PRO A 60 25.19 -6.29 -19.50
N GLY A 61 25.45 -5.17 -18.82
CA GLY A 61 26.46 -4.18 -19.19
C GLY A 61 26.42 -2.98 -18.25
N VAL A 62 27.27 -2.00 -18.54
CA VAL A 62 27.32 -0.72 -17.84
C VAL A 62 27.33 0.43 -18.83
N GLU A 63 26.68 1.53 -18.47
CA GLU A 63 26.74 2.77 -19.20
C GLU A 63 28.02 3.51 -18.83
N ARG A 64 28.69 4.09 -19.81
CA ARG A 64 29.88 4.92 -19.60
C ARG A 64 29.70 6.26 -20.25
N GLN A 65 30.00 7.30 -19.48
CA GLN A 65 30.09 8.66 -19.98
C GLN A 65 31.46 9.23 -19.61
N GLN A 66 32.04 9.98 -20.54
CA GLN A 66 33.29 10.71 -20.32
C GLN A 66 33.01 12.19 -20.19
N THR A 67 33.65 12.80 -19.21
CA THR A 67 33.61 14.26 -19.01
C THR A 67 34.98 14.79 -18.66
N GLU A 68 35.33 15.92 -19.23
CA GLU A 68 36.57 16.62 -18.92
C GLU A 68 36.31 17.67 -17.85
N ARG A 69 37.01 17.59 -16.71
CA ARG A 69 37.04 18.63 -15.67
C ARG A 69 38.49 18.89 -15.28
N GLU A 70 38.84 20.16 -15.11
CA GLU A 70 40.20 20.59 -14.73
C GLU A 70 41.33 20.00 -15.62
N GLY A 71 41.02 19.69 -16.89
CA GLY A 71 41.97 19.07 -17.84
C GLY A 71 42.20 17.56 -17.64
N ILE A 72 41.41 16.91 -16.78
CA ILE A 72 41.40 15.46 -16.55
C ILE A 72 40.12 14.87 -17.16
N ALA A 73 40.27 13.78 -17.92
CA ALA A 73 39.15 13.05 -18.49
C ALA A 73 38.64 12.01 -17.47
N TYR A 74 37.53 12.34 -16.83
CA TYR A 74 36.83 11.45 -15.90
C TYR A 74 35.85 10.54 -16.62
N THR A 75 35.66 9.33 -16.09
CA THR A 75 34.63 8.38 -16.50
C THR A 75 33.59 8.25 -15.40
N THR A 76 32.32 8.44 -15.72
CA THR A 76 31.19 8.04 -14.87
C THR A 76 30.60 6.74 -15.39
N VAL A 77 30.10 5.91 -14.48
CA VAL A 77 29.57 4.58 -14.79
C VAL A 77 28.18 4.43 -14.17
N GLY A 78 27.23 3.96 -14.98
CA GLY A 78 25.85 3.71 -14.56
C GLY A 78 25.44 2.27 -14.82
N ILE A 79 24.51 1.76 -13.99
CA ILE A 79 23.74 0.55 -14.27
C ILE A 79 22.27 0.95 -14.22
N PRO A 80 21.48 0.69 -15.28
CA PRO A 80 20.06 0.99 -15.26
C PRO A 80 19.36 0.41 -14.02
N GLY A 81 18.62 1.26 -13.28
CA GLY A 81 17.90 0.86 -12.07
C GLY A 81 18.76 0.58 -10.83
N ALA A 82 20.07 0.88 -10.87
CA ALA A 82 20.93 0.87 -9.70
C ALA A 82 20.94 2.26 -9.04
N GLY A 83 21.10 2.28 -7.72
CA GLY A 83 21.46 3.47 -6.96
C GLY A 83 22.95 3.77 -7.07
N GLU A 84 23.46 4.56 -6.13
CA GLU A 84 24.88 4.91 -6.08
C GLU A 84 25.42 4.96 -4.64
N THR A 85 26.73 4.82 -4.50
CA THR A 85 27.42 5.01 -3.21
C THR A 85 27.28 6.45 -2.71
N GLY A 86 27.50 7.45 -3.57
CA GLY A 86 27.09 8.84 -3.33
C GLY A 86 27.73 9.57 -2.13
N GLU A 87 28.73 9.00 -1.46
CA GLU A 87 29.46 9.63 -0.35
C GLU A 87 30.34 10.78 -0.86
N VAL A 88 30.08 12.01 -0.41
CA VAL A 88 30.80 13.21 -0.88
C VAL A 88 32.31 13.03 -0.73
N GLY A 89 33.04 13.29 -1.83
CA GLY A 89 34.48 13.18 -1.89
C GLY A 89 35.03 11.80 -2.23
N ARG A 90 34.20 10.75 -2.23
CA ARG A 90 34.58 9.39 -2.61
C ARG A 90 34.10 9.06 -4.02
N PRO A 91 34.65 8.04 -4.72
CA PRO A 91 34.17 7.67 -6.05
C PRO A 91 32.65 7.38 -6.05
N SER A 92 31.87 8.04 -6.90
CA SER A 92 30.44 7.68 -7.07
C SER A 92 30.32 6.49 -8.02
N LEU A 93 29.90 5.34 -7.48
CA LEU A 93 29.82 4.08 -8.22
C LEU A 93 28.41 3.47 -8.09
N PRO A 94 27.93 2.74 -9.11
CA PRO A 94 26.59 2.15 -9.08
C PRO A 94 26.50 1.06 -8.00
N ALA A 95 25.40 1.09 -7.25
CA ALA A 95 25.08 0.12 -6.20
C ALA A 95 23.70 -0.50 -6.47
N ILE A 96 23.62 -1.82 -6.57
CA ILE A 96 22.36 -2.54 -6.72
C ILE A 96 21.85 -2.87 -5.32
N THR A 97 20.64 -2.45 -4.99
CA THR A 97 20.03 -2.69 -3.67
C THR A 97 18.78 -3.53 -3.79
N ARG A 98 18.55 -4.42 -2.83
CA ARG A 98 17.30 -5.18 -2.68
C ARG A 98 16.91 -5.26 -1.22
N LEU A 99 15.63 -5.10 -0.92
CA LEU A 99 15.08 -5.46 0.39
C LEU A 99 14.84 -6.97 0.42
N VAL A 100 15.24 -7.59 1.52
CA VAL A 100 15.08 -9.02 1.77
C VAL A 100 14.39 -9.19 3.11
N ALA A 101 13.33 -10.01 3.15
CA ALA A 101 12.74 -10.46 4.38
C ALA A 101 13.65 -11.48 5.07
N ILE A 102 13.91 -11.23 6.35
CA ILE A 102 14.73 -12.07 7.21
C ILE A 102 13.89 -12.63 8.37
N PRO A 103 14.36 -13.66 9.07
CA PRO A 103 13.64 -14.19 10.24
C PRO A 103 13.33 -13.10 11.27
N ALA A 104 12.20 -13.24 11.97
CA ALA A 104 11.76 -12.26 12.98
C ALA A 104 12.81 -12.04 14.10
N ARG A 105 13.63 -13.05 14.38
CA ARG A 105 14.70 -13.07 15.39
C ARG A 105 15.96 -13.68 14.80
N GLY A 106 17.11 -13.40 15.42
CA GLY A 106 18.41 -13.89 14.95
C GLY A 106 19.16 -12.89 14.08
N GLY A 107 20.46 -13.14 13.96
CA GLY A 107 21.40 -12.36 13.17
C GLY A 107 21.28 -12.64 11.68
N VAL A 108 21.97 -11.82 10.89
CA VAL A 108 22.06 -11.98 9.45
C VAL A 108 23.47 -11.60 8.99
N GLU A 109 24.07 -12.45 8.16
CA GLU A 109 25.37 -12.23 7.55
C GLU A 109 25.26 -12.32 6.02
N VAL A 110 26.18 -11.65 5.31
CA VAL A 110 26.25 -11.71 3.85
C VAL A 110 27.63 -12.11 3.40
N HIS A 111 27.68 -13.06 2.48
CA HIS A 111 28.87 -13.47 1.76
C HIS A 111 28.63 -13.28 0.27
N ALA A 112 29.60 -12.68 -0.41
CA ALA A 112 29.49 -12.42 -1.85
C ALA A 112 30.76 -12.88 -2.57
N HIS A 113 30.55 -13.58 -3.67
CA HIS A 113 31.61 -14.11 -4.52
C HIS A 113 31.35 -13.66 -5.95
N ALA A 114 32.34 -12.98 -6.54
CA ALA A 114 32.32 -12.69 -7.96
C ALA A 114 32.68 -13.97 -8.73
N VAL A 115 31.85 -14.31 -9.71
CA VAL A 115 32.12 -15.43 -10.62
C VAL A 115 33.05 -14.97 -11.74
N ASP A 116 32.80 -13.77 -12.28
CA ASP A 116 33.57 -13.18 -13.39
C ASP A 116 33.85 -11.69 -13.15
N SER A 117 34.98 -11.19 -13.66
CA SER A 117 35.32 -9.76 -13.61
C SER A 117 36.01 -9.26 -14.89
N LEU A 118 35.77 -7.99 -15.19
CA LEU A 118 36.47 -7.20 -16.21
C LEU A 118 37.21 -6.06 -15.50
N ILE A 119 38.50 -5.93 -15.77
CA ILE A 119 39.32 -4.82 -15.25
C ILE A 119 39.59 -3.84 -16.39
N LEU A 120 39.24 -2.58 -16.18
CA LEU A 120 39.57 -1.48 -17.06
C LEU A 120 40.70 -0.66 -16.43
N GLU A 121 41.82 -0.58 -17.13
CA GLU A 121 42.99 0.21 -16.73
C GLU A 121 42.87 1.64 -17.25
N ASP A 122 43.66 2.56 -16.67
CA ASP A 122 43.74 3.97 -17.04
C ASP A 122 42.39 4.71 -17.00
N VAL A 123 41.57 4.41 -15.99
CA VAL A 123 40.27 5.06 -15.75
C VAL A 123 40.38 5.97 -14.53
N ASP A 124 39.98 7.24 -14.67
CA ASP A 124 39.79 8.16 -13.55
C ASP A 124 38.29 8.30 -13.23
N ILE A 125 37.88 7.95 -12.01
CA ILE A 125 36.51 8.14 -11.53
C ILE A 125 36.44 9.43 -10.71
N PRO A 126 35.49 10.35 -10.98
CA PRO A 126 35.36 11.59 -10.22
C PRO A 126 34.79 11.31 -8.82
N PRO A 127 35.10 12.15 -7.82
CA PRO A 127 34.48 12.04 -6.52
C PRO A 127 33.01 12.47 -6.61
N ALA A 128 32.15 11.91 -5.77
CA ALA A 128 30.79 12.38 -5.62
C ALA A 128 30.81 13.83 -5.13
N GLU A 129 30.14 14.70 -5.87
CA GLU A 129 30.04 16.12 -5.57
C GLU A 129 29.07 16.37 -4.41
N ASP A 130 29.25 17.48 -3.70
CA ASP A 130 28.30 17.89 -2.66
C ASP A 130 26.97 18.26 -3.31
N PRO A 131 25.86 17.58 -2.96
CA PRO A 131 24.56 17.86 -3.55
C PRO A 131 24.16 19.33 -3.37
N ARG A 132 24.59 20.04 -2.31
CA ARG A 132 24.25 21.47 -2.09
C ARG A 132 24.64 22.40 -3.25
N LEU A 133 25.37 21.90 -4.24
CA LEU A 133 25.76 22.56 -5.46
C LEU A 133 24.77 22.43 -6.64
N ASP A 134 23.55 21.88 -6.51
CA ASP A 134 22.59 21.87 -7.65
C ASP A 134 21.77 23.18 -7.85
N GLY A 135 22.21 24.30 -7.27
CA GLY A 135 21.53 25.60 -7.39
C GLY A 135 22.00 26.44 -8.59
N PRO A 136 21.21 27.43 -9.06
CA PRO A 136 21.65 28.41 -10.08
C PRO A 136 22.86 29.27 -9.66
N SER A 137 23.28 29.15 -8.40
CA SER A 137 24.47 29.79 -7.82
C SER A 137 25.71 28.89 -7.84
N ALA A 138 25.58 27.61 -8.15
CA ALA A 138 26.73 26.75 -8.31
C ALA A 138 27.39 27.07 -9.64
N GLY A 139 28.56 27.70 -9.56
CA GLY A 139 29.38 27.88 -10.74
C GLY A 139 29.90 26.53 -11.20
N ASP A 140 30.04 26.35 -12.52
CA ASP A 140 30.77 25.24 -13.13
C ASP A 140 32.26 25.17 -12.69
N ASP A 141 32.72 26.13 -11.89
CA ASP A 141 34.09 26.38 -11.44
C ASP A 141 34.40 25.90 -10.00
N GLU A 142 33.49 25.20 -9.31
CA GLU A 142 33.84 24.62 -7.99
C GLU A 142 34.72 23.37 -8.14
N ALA A 143 35.86 23.39 -7.45
CA ALA A 143 36.86 22.34 -7.52
C ALA A 143 36.35 21.04 -6.92
N LEU A 144 36.67 19.91 -7.57
CA LEU A 144 36.35 18.59 -7.06
C LEU A 144 37.04 18.37 -5.70
N THR A 145 36.27 17.99 -4.69
CA THR A 145 36.80 17.64 -3.36
C THR A 145 37.09 16.15 -3.33
N PHE A 146 38.32 15.75 -3.03
CA PHE A 146 38.73 14.34 -2.94
C PHE A 146 38.93 13.92 -1.48
N ASP A 147 38.34 12.78 -1.10
CA ASP A 147 38.67 12.09 0.14
C ASP A 147 40.00 11.35 -0.06
N GLU A 148 41.10 11.97 0.37
CA GLU A 148 42.45 11.41 0.27
C GLU A 148 42.61 10.07 1.02
N THR A 149 41.73 9.75 1.96
CA THR A 149 41.76 8.44 2.65
C THR A 149 41.30 7.30 1.74
N VAL A 150 40.55 7.62 0.68
CA VAL A 150 40.14 6.70 -0.38
C VAL A 150 41.02 6.87 -1.60
N TYR A 151 41.11 8.07 -2.16
CA TYR A 151 41.86 8.35 -3.40
C TYR A 151 43.38 8.12 -3.27
N GLY A 152 43.95 8.33 -2.08
CA GLY A 152 45.37 8.08 -1.81
C GLY A 152 45.72 6.62 -1.49
N ARG A 153 44.74 5.69 -1.50
CA ARG A 153 44.93 4.31 -1.05
C ARG A 153 44.99 3.33 -2.23
N ASP A 154 45.99 2.45 -2.22
CA ASP A 154 46.07 1.29 -3.12
C ASP A 154 45.17 0.16 -2.60
N ALA A 155 43.85 0.36 -2.75
CA ALA A 155 42.81 -0.61 -2.39
C ALA A 155 41.55 -0.36 -3.23
N LEU A 156 40.73 -1.41 -3.40
CA LEU A 156 39.42 -1.28 -4.03
C LEU A 156 38.41 -0.58 -3.10
N TYR A 157 37.64 0.34 -3.68
CA TYR A 157 36.47 0.99 -3.09
C TYR A 157 35.21 0.67 -3.92
N PRO A 158 34.08 0.28 -3.29
CA PRO A 158 33.97 -0.17 -1.90
C PRO A 158 34.86 -1.39 -1.59
N ALA A 159 35.07 -1.70 -0.31
CA ALA A 159 36.00 -2.75 0.11
C ALA A 159 35.44 -4.18 -0.02
N SER A 160 34.11 -4.31 0.09
CA SER A 160 33.38 -5.58 -0.06
C SER A 160 32.59 -5.60 -1.37
N LEU A 161 32.20 -6.79 -1.84
CA LEU A 161 31.31 -6.94 -3.01
C LEU A 161 29.83 -6.78 -2.66
N ALA A 162 29.47 -7.10 -1.42
CA ALA A 162 28.15 -6.85 -0.88
C ALA A 162 28.24 -6.49 0.60
N GLU A 163 27.26 -5.74 1.07
CA GLU A 163 27.09 -5.31 2.46
C GLU A 163 25.61 -5.36 2.84
N LEU A 164 25.33 -5.45 4.15
CA LEU A 164 23.97 -5.34 4.68
C LEU A 164 23.76 -3.97 5.31
N GLY A 165 22.60 -3.38 5.03
CA GLY A 165 22.08 -2.25 5.81
C GLY A 165 21.60 -2.70 7.20
N PRO A 166 21.24 -1.75 8.08
CA PRO A 166 20.62 -2.10 9.36
C PRO A 166 19.27 -2.81 9.13
N PRO A 167 18.93 -3.85 9.89
CA PRO A 167 17.60 -4.45 9.83
C PRO A 167 16.52 -3.42 10.20
N ALA A 168 15.41 -3.44 9.48
CA ALA A 168 14.24 -2.58 9.70
C ALA A 168 12.97 -3.44 9.86
N ILE A 169 11.95 -2.93 10.53
CA ILE A 169 10.64 -3.56 10.62
C ILE A 169 9.67 -2.75 9.77
N MET A 170 8.92 -3.41 8.90
CA MET A 170 7.84 -2.79 8.14
C MET A 170 6.59 -3.59 8.37
N ARG A 171 5.85 -3.23 9.42
CA ARG A 171 4.64 -3.93 9.87
C ARG A 171 4.85 -5.44 10.00
N ASP A 172 4.47 -6.26 9.03
CA ASP A 172 4.49 -7.72 9.14
C ASP A 172 5.88 -8.36 8.95
N LEU A 173 6.84 -7.64 8.34
CA LEU A 173 8.14 -8.18 7.97
C LEU A 173 9.29 -7.48 8.71
N ARG A 174 10.29 -8.28 9.10
CA ARG A 174 11.64 -7.79 9.42
C ARG A 174 12.48 -7.90 8.16
N LEU A 175 13.09 -6.80 7.75
CA LEU A 175 13.74 -6.62 6.47
C LEU A 175 15.20 -6.23 6.65
N VAL A 176 16.05 -6.55 5.68
CA VAL A 176 17.40 -5.99 5.55
C VAL A 176 17.64 -5.53 4.13
N GLN A 177 18.39 -4.44 3.97
CA GLN A 177 18.88 -4.03 2.66
C GLN A 177 20.14 -4.82 2.32
N VAL A 178 20.14 -5.51 1.18
CA VAL A 178 21.34 -6.09 0.59
C VAL A 178 21.86 -5.11 -0.45
N VAL A 179 23.08 -4.60 -0.22
CA VAL A 179 23.76 -3.67 -1.12
C VAL A 179 24.86 -4.42 -1.86
N ILE A 180 24.86 -4.32 -3.18
CA ILE A 180 25.75 -5.06 -4.06
C ILE A 180 26.55 -4.05 -4.87
N TYR A 181 27.88 -4.19 -4.86
CA TYR A 181 28.81 -3.29 -5.51
C TYR A 181 29.46 -3.97 -6.74
N PRO A 182 28.74 -4.02 -7.87
CA PRO A 182 29.24 -4.66 -9.08
C PRO A 182 30.34 -3.86 -9.78
N VAL A 183 30.53 -2.60 -9.41
CA VAL A 183 31.60 -1.75 -9.92
C VAL A 183 32.42 -1.27 -8.72
N ARG A 184 33.72 -1.55 -8.74
CA ARG A 184 34.67 -1.19 -7.68
C ARG A 184 35.91 -0.54 -8.28
N TYR A 185 36.46 0.46 -7.63
CA TYR A 185 37.55 1.28 -8.17
C TYR A 185 38.76 1.28 -7.26
N ASN A 186 39.97 1.07 -7.82
CA ASN A 186 41.23 1.34 -7.16
C ASN A 186 41.81 2.66 -7.68
N PRO A 187 41.78 3.75 -6.89
CA PRO A 187 42.22 5.06 -7.35
C PRO A 187 43.73 5.17 -7.54
N ALA A 188 44.55 4.52 -6.71
CA ALA A 188 46.00 4.59 -6.83
C ALA A 188 46.52 3.88 -8.09
N ARG A 189 45.83 2.80 -8.50
CA ARG A 189 46.14 2.03 -9.71
C ARG A 189 45.38 2.49 -10.95
N ARG A 190 44.35 3.33 -10.78
CA ARG A 190 43.43 3.79 -11.85
C ARG A 190 42.77 2.60 -12.55
N GLU A 191 42.36 1.61 -11.75
CA GLU A 191 41.76 0.35 -12.20
C GLU A 191 40.28 0.29 -11.78
N LEU A 192 39.37 0.15 -12.75
CA LEU A 192 37.95 -0.07 -12.52
C LEU A 192 37.61 -1.54 -12.72
N HIS A 193 37.13 -2.20 -11.67
CA HIS A 193 36.70 -3.59 -11.66
C HIS A 193 35.18 -3.64 -11.85
N VAL A 194 34.72 -4.33 -12.90
CA VAL A 194 33.31 -4.54 -13.21
C VAL A 194 33.01 -6.03 -13.14
N TYR A 195 32.09 -6.42 -12.25
CA TYR A 195 31.71 -7.81 -12.00
C TYR A 195 30.40 -8.10 -12.73
N GLN A 196 30.42 -9.06 -13.65
CA GLN A 196 29.24 -9.40 -14.45
C GLN A 196 28.27 -10.28 -13.67
N ASN A 197 28.81 -11.28 -12.98
CA ASN A 197 28.06 -12.29 -12.24
C ASN A 197 28.52 -12.28 -10.79
N VAL A 198 27.58 -12.08 -9.86
CA VAL A 198 27.84 -12.12 -8.42
C VAL A 198 26.87 -13.11 -7.78
N GLU A 199 27.43 -14.05 -7.02
CA GLU A 199 26.69 -14.97 -6.17
C GLU A 199 26.71 -14.42 -4.73
N ILE A 200 25.55 -14.33 -4.11
CA ILE A 200 25.37 -13.81 -2.76
C ILE A 200 24.72 -14.90 -1.91
N GLU A 201 25.30 -15.18 -0.77
CA GLU A 201 24.72 -16.03 0.27
C GLU A 201 24.40 -15.15 1.48
N ILE A 202 23.15 -15.21 1.92
CA ILE A 202 22.64 -14.53 3.11
C ILE A 202 22.37 -15.61 4.13
N GLU A 203 23.12 -15.62 5.22
CA GLU A 203 23.03 -16.62 6.29
C GLU A 203 22.26 -16.03 7.47
N PHE A 204 21.34 -16.82 8.03
CA PHE A 204 20.59 -16.47 9.23
C PHE A 204 21.26 -17.10 10.45
N THR A 205 21.73 -16.25 11.36
CA THR A 205 22.55 -16.64 12.51
C THR A 205 21.79 -16.41 13.82
N ASP A 206 22.41 -16.78 14.94
CA ASP A 206 21.91 -16.40 16.27
C ASP A 206 22.23 -14.92 16.57
N ASP A 207 21.61 -14.33 17.60
CA ASP A 207 21.83 -12.96 18.08
C ASP A 207 21.49 -11.82 17.07
N GLY A 208 20.19 -11.50 16.97
CA GLY A 208 19.68 -10.47 16.07
C GLY A 208 19.66 -9.05 16.62
N SER A 209 19.71 -8.07 15.71
CA SER A 209 19.43 -6.65 15.99
C SER A 209 18.06 -6.25 15.43
N ASN A 210 17.36 -5.34 16.09
CA ASN A 210 16.02 -4.90 15.67
C ASN A 210 15.05 -6.08 15.45
N GLU A 211 14.98 -6.98 16.44
CA GLU A 211 14.13 -8.17 16.36
C GLU A 211 12.64 -7.80 16.45
N LYS A 212 11.84 -8.50 15.66
CA LYS A 212 10.39 -8.36 15.65
C LYS A 212 9.76 -9.19 16.75
N THR A 213 8.88 -8.57 17.52
CA THR A 213 8.19 -9.17 18.67
C THR A 213 6.82 -9.72 18.29
N LEU A 214 6.12 -9.01 17.41
CA LEU A 214 4.76 -9.36 16.98
C LEU A 214 4.81 -10.08 15.63
N VAL A 215 4.58 -11.40 15.61
CA VAL A 215 4.55 -12.18 14.36
C VAL A 215 3.11 -12.54 14.03
N ARG A 216 2.62 -12.01 12.91
CA ARG A 216 1.31 -12.36 12.35
C ARG A 216 1.48 -13.34 11.19
N ARG A 217 0.56 -14.31 11.13
CA ARG A 217 0.51 -15.31 10.06
C ARG A 217 0.10 -14.66 8.75
N ARG A 218 -1.05 -13.98 8.74
CA ARG A 218 -1.55 -13.26 7.56
C ARG A 218 -0.92 -11.87 7.47
N PRO A 219 -0.39 -11.47 6.31
CA PRO A 219 0.02 -10.10 6.06
C PRO A 219 -1.19 -9.16 5.99
N SER A 220 -0.94 -7.90 6.30
CA SER A 220 -1.88 -6.80 6.21
C SER A 220 -2.30 -6.51 4.76
N ALA A 221 -3.59 -6.30 4.53
CA ALA A 221 -4.11 -6.02 3.19
C ALA A 221 -3.49 -4.76 2.57
N GLY A 222 -3.35 -3.67 3.33
CA GLY A 222 -2.71 -2.42 2.84
C GLY A 222 -1.20 -2.52 2.58
N PHE A 223 -0.51 -3.53 3.13
CA PHE A 223 0.94 -3.71 2.96
C PHE A 223 1.32 -4.86 2.03
N GLU A 224 0.40 -5.77 1.72
CA GLU A 224 0.64 -6.94 0.86
C GLU A 224 1.27 -6.55 -0.48
N ASP A 225 0.65 -5.61 -1.20
CA ASP A 225 1.14 -5.17 -2.52
C ASP A 225 2.48 -4.42 -2.41
N LEU A 226 2.71 -3.72 -1.29
CA LEU A 226 4.03 -3.13 -1.00
C LEU A 226 5.09 -4.21 -0.82
N TYR A 227 4.80 -5.30 -0.11
CA TYR A 227 5.76 -6.39 0.06
C TYR A 227 6.08 -7.07 -1.27
N ARG A 228 5.06 -7.38 -2.08
CA ARG A 228 5.24 -7.98 -3.41
C ARG A 228 6.05 -7.09 -4.36
N SER A 229 5.91 -5.77 -4.26
CA SER A 229 6.65 -4.82 -5.09
C SER A 229 8.08 -4.56 -4.62
N LEU A 230 8.37 -4.67 -3.32
CA LEU A 230 9.63 -4.22 -2.73
C LEU A 230 10.56 -5.34 -2.27
N VAL A 231 10.02 -6.47 -1.82
CA VAL A 231 10.78 -7.51 -1.11
C VAL A 231 11.13 -8.63 -2.08
N LEU A 232 12.43 -8.83 -2.29
CA LEU A 232 12.96 -9.75 -3.29
C LEU A 232 12.50 -11.20 -3.10
N ASN A 233 12.38 -11.65 -1.85
CA ASN A 233 12.08 -13.03 -1.49
C ASN A 233 10.67 -13.22 -0.90
N TYR A 234 9.72 -12.34 -1.26
CA TYR A 234 8.38 -12.38 -0.66
C TYR A 234 7.63 -13.66 -1.01
N ASP A 235 7.67 -14.09 -2.28
CA ASP A 235 6.99 -15.29 -2.75
C ASP A 235 7.56 -16.56 -2.07
N GLU A 236 8.87 -16.58 -1.76
CA GLU A 236 9.54 -17.67 -1.05
C GLU A 236 9.13 -17.79 0.43
N LEU A 237 8.47 -16.77 1.01
CA LEU A 237 7.89 -16.87 2.35
C LEU A 237 6.68 -17.82 2.39
N GLY A 238 6.11 -18.19 1.24
CA GLY A 238 5.01 -19.15 1.14
C GLY A 238 3.69 -18.65 1.76
N ARG A 239 3.47 -17.33 1.78
CA ARG A 239 2.31 -16.70 2.43
C ARG A 239 1.04 -16.66 1.58
N ASP A 240 1.11 -17.02 0.29
CA ASP A 240 -0.06 -17.00 -0.60
C ASP A 240 -1.24 -17.82 -0.06
N SER A 241 -0.96 -18.98 0.55
CA SER A 241 -1.99 -19.85 1.13
C SER A 241 -2.58 -19.33 2.44
N ASP A 242 -1.91 -18.37 3.11
CA ASP A 242 -2.41 -17.81 4.36
C ASP A 242 -3.51 -16.77 4.11
N GLY A 243 -3.53 -16.15 2.91
CA GLY A 243 -4.40 -15.04 2.57
C GLY A 243 -3.99 -13.74 3.26
N VAL A 244 -4.68 -12.64 2.95
CA VAL A 244 -4.45 -11.33 3.60
C VAL A 244 -5.44 -11.10 4.73
N GLU A 245 -5.04 -10.31 5.71
CA GLU A 245 -5.89 -9.84 6.81
C GLU A 245 -6.02 -8.32 6.72
N ARG A 246 -7.26 -7.84 6.58
CA ARG A 246 -7.55 -6.40 6.61
C ARG A 246 -7.68 -5.96 8.07
N GLY A 247 -6.79 -5.06 8.49
CA GLY A 247 -6.87 -4.41 9.80
C GLY A 247 -7.90 -3.27 9.85
N SER A 248 -7.82 -2.46 10.90
CA SER A 248 -8.76 -1.37 11.16
C SER A 248 -8.29 -0.04 10.57
N TYR A 249 -9.22 0.91 10.44
CA TYR A 249 -8.96 2.29 10.07
C TYR A 249 -9.20 3.18 11.30
N LEU A 250 -8.13 3.72 11.87
CA LEU A 250 -8.20 4.56 13.06
C LEU A 250 -8.26 6.05 12.69
N ILE A 251 -9.32 6.73 13.13
CA ILE A 251 -9.46 8.18 13.03
C ILE A 251 -9.22 8.77 14.42
N ILE A 252 -8.18 9.58 14.57
CA ILE A 252 -7.96 10.38 15.77
C ILE A 252 -8.33 11.83 15.43
N THR A 253 -9.37 12.36 16.06
CA THR A 253 -9.91 13.68 15.73
C THR A 253 -9.87 14.61 16.93
N HIS A 254 -9.60 15.89 16.67
CA HIS A 254 -9.94 16.92 17.63
C HIS A 254 -11.45 16.86 17.93
N ASP A 255 -11.83 17.02 19.19
CA ASP A 255 -13.21 16.88 19.67
C ASP A 255 -14.24 17.71 18.89
N GLN A 256 -13.81 18.86 18.38
CA GLN A 256 -14.65 19.76 17.60
C GLN A 256 -15.11 19.17 16.25
N PHE A 257 -14.34 18.26 15.63
CA PHE A 257 -14.62 17.82 14.25
C PHE A 257 -15.31 16.44 14.15
N VAL A 258 -15.81 15.92 15.28
CA VAL A 258 -16.44 14.59 15.34
C VAL A 258 -17.68 14.51 14.45
N GLU A 259 -18.51 15.55 14.44
CA GLU A 259 -19.72 15.57 13.61
C GLU A 259 -19.35 15.61 12.11
N GLU A 260 -18.33 16.40 11.75
CA GLU A 260 -17.89 16.56 10.37
C GLU A 260 -17.21 15.32 9.81
N ILE A 261 -16.50 14.54 10.65
CA ILE A 261 -15.80 13.33 10.20
C ILE A 261 -16.70 12.10 10.13
N THR A 262 -17.83 12.10 10.85
CA THR A 262 -18.79 10.97 10.88
C THR A 262 -19.16 10.46 9.48
N PRO A 263 -19.51 11.30 8.47
CA PRO A 263 -19.82 10.81 7.14
C PRO A 263 -18.67 10.10 6.42
N LEU A 264 -17.41 10.46 6.74
CA LEU A 264 -16.24 9.75 6.23
C LEU A 264 -16.05 8.41 6.94
N ALA A 265 -16.20 8.38 8.27
CA ALA A 265 -16.12 7.16 9.06
C ALA A 265 -17.17 6.14 8.57
N GLU A 266 -18.44 6.54 8.44
CA GLU A 266 -19.51 5.70 7.89
C GLU A 266 -19.18 5.18 6.48
N TRP A 267 -18.57 6.02 5.62
CA TRP A 267 -18.16 5.58 4.30
C TRP A 267 -17.03 4.53 4.37
N LYS A 268 -16.04 4.71 5.25
CA LYS A 268 -14.97 3.74 5.47
C LYS A 268 -15.53 2.41 6.00
N GLU A 269 -16.47 2.44 6.94
CA GLU A 269 -17.19 1.23 7.38
C GLU A 269 -17.91 0.56 6.24
N ARG A 270 -18.71 1.34 5.50
CA ARG A 270 -19.50 0.81 4.37
C ARG A 270 -18.65 0.25 3.25
N LYS A 271 -17.43 0.72 3.01
CA LYS A 271 -16.51 0.14 2.01
C LYS A 271 -15.70 -1.05 2.56
N GLY A 272 -15.93 -1.46 3.81
CA GLY A 272 -15.40 -2.68 4.40
C GLY A 272 -14.24 -2.50 5.37
N TRP A 273 -14.02 -1.30 5.93
CA TRP A 273 -13.05 -1.08 7.02
C TRP A 273 -13.67 -1.23 8.39
N ASP A 274 -12.98 -1.86 9.34
CA ASP A 274 -13.30 -1.74 10.76
C ASP A 274 -12.86 -0.35 11.23
N VAL A 275 -13.79 0.59 11.42
CA VAL A 275 -13.42 1.98 11.74
C VAL A 275 -13.49 2.22 13.24
N VAL A 276 -12.46 2.88 13.77
CA VAL A 276 -12.47 3.38 15.15
C VAL A 276 -12.28 4.89 15.11
N VAL A 277 -13.23 5.64 15.68
CA VAL A 277 -13.12 7.09 15.85
C VAL A 277 -12.79 7.38 17.30
N THR A 278 -11.70 8.11 17.54
CA THR A 278 -11.24 8.48 18.88
C THR A 278 -11.05 9.98 18.96
N LYS A 279 -11.65 10.60 19.98
CA LYS A 279 -11.42 12.02 20.28
C LYS A 279 -10.11 12.20 21.01
N LEU A 280 -9.46 13.34 20.83
CA LEU A 280 -8.28 13.70 21.64
C LEU A 280 -8.57 13.61 23.14
N SER A 281 -9.73 14.10 23.61
CA SER A 281 -10.12 14.05 25.03
C SER A 281 -10.31 12.63 25.60
N GLU A 282 -10.47 11.61 24.76
CA GLU A 282 -10.55 10.21 25.19
C GLU A 282 -9.17 9.60 25.43
N ILE A 283 -8.13 10.14 24.79
CA ILE A 283 -6.72 9.76 25.03
C ILE A 283 -6.23 10.45 26.31
N ASP A 284 -6.33 11.78 26.35
CA ASP A 284 -6.02 12.63 27.50
C ASP A 284 -6.75 13.97 27.33
N PRO A 285 -7.16 14.69 28.41
CA PRO A 285 -7.79 16.01 28.26
C PRO A 285 -6.96 17.06 27.52
N SER A 286 -5.63 16.90 27.42
CA SER A 286 -4.72 17.75 26.65
C SER A 286 -3.53 16.91 26.18
N PRO A 287 -3.72 15.98 25.24
CA PRO A 287 -2.73 14.97 24.92
C PRO A 287 -1.49 15.61 24.30
N SER A 288 -0.31 15.09 24.63
CA SER A 288 0.91 15.36 23.89
C SER A 288 1.02 14.46 22.65
N SER A 289 1.95 14.76 21.74
CA SER A 289 2.27 13.85 20.63
C SER A 289 2.78 12.49 21.12
N ALA A 290 3.41 12.42 22.30
CA ALA A 290 3.79 11.15 22.90
C ALA A 290 2.57 10.34 23.35
N ASP A 291 1.54 10.98 23.92
CA ASP A 291 0.33 10.29 24.38
C ASP A 291 -0.47 9.71 23.21
N ILE A 292 -0.61 10.48 22.13
CA ILE A 292 -1.24 10.01 20.88
C ILE A 292 -0.44 8.86 20.27
N LYS A 293 0.90 8.95 20.22
CA LYS A 293 1.75 7.84 19.74
C LYS A 293 1.57 6.58 20.59
N ASN A 294 1.54 6.72 21.92
CA ASN A 294 1.34 5.58 22.82
C ASN A 294 -0.03 4.93 22.59
N TYR A 295 -1.08 5.72 22.37
CA TYR A 295 -2.40 5.19 22.03
C TYR A 295 -2.39 4.37 20.73
N ILE A 296 -1.75 4.88 19.66
CA ILE A 296 -1.62 4.15 18.39
C ILE A 296 -0.78 2.88 18.57
N SER A 297 0.30 2.95 19.36
CA SER A 297 1.14 1.80 19.70
C SER A 297 0.34 0.72 20.43
N ASP A 298 -0.43 1.10 21.46
CA ASP A 298 -1.29 0.19 22.20
C ASP A 298 -2.33 -0.46 21.27
N ALA A 299 -2.93 0.32 20.37
CA ALA A 299 -3.85 -0.22 19.37
C ALA A 299 -3.18 -1.25 18.45
N TYR A 300 -1.97 -0.95 17.95
CA TYR A 300 -1.23 -1.86 17.07
C TYR A 300 -0.84 -3.18 17.74
N PHE A 301 -0.45 -3.15 19.02
CA PHE A 301 0.03 -4.33 19.74
C PHE A 301 -1.08 -5.13 20.45
N THR A 302 -2.21 -4.50 20.82
CA THR A 302 -3.17 -5.12 21.75
C THR A 302 -4.58 -5.29 21.20
N TRP A 303 -4.97 -4.60 20.13
CA TRP A 303 -6.29 -4.79 19.54
C TRP A 303 -6.36 -6.11 18.78
N GLU A 304 -7.55 -6.71 18.78
CA GLU A 304 -7.86 -7.87 17.96
C GLU A 304 -7.67 -7.55 16.48
N ILE A 305 -8.18 -6.39 16.04
CA ILE A 305 -8.01 -5.85 14.69
C ILE A 305 -7.15 -4.57 14.75
N PRO A 306 -5.83 -4.68 14.54
CA PRO A 306 -4.89 -3.55 14.64
C PRO A 306 -5.09 -2.55 13.50
N PRO A 307 -4.80 -1.25 13.70
CA PRO A 307 -4.91 -0.26 12.64
C PRO A 307 -3.92 -0.53 11.50
N GLU A 308 -4.36 -0.45 10.25
CA GLU A 308 -3.51 -0.32 9.05
C GLU A 308 -3.30 1.13 8.67
N TYR A 309 -4.36 1.91 8.84
CA TYR A 309 -4.45 3.32 8.50
C TYR A 309 -4.72 4.15 9.74
N VAL A 310 -4.07 5.32 9.80
CA VAL A 310 -4.34 6.34 10.82
C VAL A 310 -4.60 7.67 10.13
N LEU A 311 -5.78 8.25 10.37
CA LEU A 311 -6.13 9.60 9.94
C LEU A 311 -6.17 10.54 11.15
N LEU A 312 -5.30 11.56 11.13
CA LEU A 312 -5.30 12.63 12.12
C LEU A 312 -6.19 13.78 11.62
N VAL A 313 -7.12 14.26 12.43
CA VAL A 313 -8.07 15.31 12.04
C VAL A 313 -7.94 16.55 12.93
N GLY A 314 -7.37 17.60 12.34
CA GLY A 314 -7.05 18.87 12.99
C GLY A 314 -5.64 19.35 12.63
N ASP A 315 -5.47 20.68 12.63
CA ASP A 315 -4.18 21.32 12.38
C ASP A 315 -3.31 21.45 13.64
N ASN A 316 -2.01 21.65 13.47
CA ASN A 316 -1.07 22.02 14.51
C ASN A 316 -1.46 23.33 15.21
N TYR A 317 -2.14 24.27 14.54
CA TYR A 317 -2.60 25.50 15.16
C TYR A 317 -3.97 25.96 14.64
N MET A 318 -5.02 25.72 15.42
CA MET A 318 -6.41 26.06 15.06
C MET A 318 -6.94 27.29 15.81
N GLY A 319 -6.05 28.24 16.11
CA GLY A 319 -6.40 29.46 16.84
C GLY A 319 -6.97 29.21 18.25
N SER A 320 -8.22 29.61 18.48
CA SER A 320 -8.89 29.44 19.78
C SER A 320 -9.40 28.03 20.05
N ILE A 321 -9.46 27.18 19.03
CA ILE A 321 -9.93 25.79 19.13
C ILE A 321 -8.89 24.93 19.84
N GLY A 322 -7.61 25.24 19.63
CA GLY A 322 -6.49 24.53 20.22
C GLY A 322 -5.50 24.09 19.15
N GLN A 323 -4.82 22.98 19.42
CA GLN A 323 -3.84 22.37 18.54
C GLN A 323 -4.09 20.86 18.47
N PHE A 324 -3.80 20.27 17.32
CA PHE A 324 -3.55 18.85 17.20
C PHE A 324 -2.02 18.63 17.28
N PRO A 325 -1.50 17.97 18.32
CA PRO A 325 -0.06 17.78 18.48
C PRO A 325 0.61 17.08 17.28
N THR A 326 1.87 17.44 17.02
CA THR A 326 2.73 16.78 16.03
C THR A 326 4.14 16.64 16.60
N PHE A 327 5.02 15.94 15.88
CA PHE A 327 6.44 15.88 16.22
C PHE A 327 7.24 16.90 15.40
N SER A 328 8.48 17.14 15.83
CA SER A 328 9.45 17.87 15.03
C SER A 328 10.70 17.03 14.81
N HIS A 329 11.23 17.08 13.59
CA HIS A 329 12.50 16.46 13.22
C HIS A 329 13.39 17.55 12.60
N GLN A 330 14.51 17.87 13.27
CA GLN A 330 15.47 18.90 12.84
C GLN A 330 14.89 20.31 12.64
N GLY A 331 13.72 20.61 13.21
CA GLY A 331 13.07 21.91 13.10
C GLY A 331 11.79 21.89 12.26
N ASP A 332 11.58 20.83 11.48
CA ASP A 332 10.44 20.69 10.59
C ASP A 332 9.35 19.81 11.23
N CYS A 333 8.08 20.08 10.94
CA CYS A 333 6.98 19.24 11.46
C CYS A 333 6.95 17.88 10.78
N THR A 334 6.53 16.85 11.53
CA THR A 334 6.40 15.49 10.99
C THR A 334 5.40 14.66 11.80
N ASP A 335 4.58 13.89 11.09
CA ASP A 335 3.70 12.88 11.70
C ASP A 335 4.26 11.46 11.60
N LEU A 336 5.40 11.24 10.92
CA LEU A 336 6.00 9.91 10.79
C LEU A 336 6.19 9.21 12.14
N PRO A 337 6.63 9.86 13.24
CA PRO A 337 6.85 9.16 14.50
C PRO A 337 5.59 8.52 15.10
N TYR A 338 4.38 8.95 14.73
CA TYR A 338 3.13 8.26 15.10
C TYR A 338 3.01 6.87 14.47
N ALA A 339 3.70 6.63 13.37
CA ALA A 339 3.68 5.37 12.63
C ALA A 339 4.89 4.45 12.92
N LEU A 340 5.89 4.92 13.66
CA LEU A 340 7.06 4.13 14.07
C LEU A 340 6.78 3.46 15.40
N LEU A 341 6.27 2.23 15.37
CA LEU A 341 5.68 1.53 16.52
C LEU A 341 6.48 0.32 16.97
N GLU A 342 7.20 -0.35 16.06
CA GLU A 342 8.01 -1.52 16.37
C GLU A 342 9.42 -1.38 15.80
N GLY A 343 10.42 -1.66 16.64
CA GLY A 343 11.82 -1.56 16.24
C GLY A 343 12.42 -0.16 16.41
N ASN A 344 13.65 0.00 15.94
CA ASN A 344 14.43 1.23 16.01
C ASN A 344 14.93 1.63 14.62
N ASP A 345 13.98 1.98 13.76
CA ASP A 345 14.18 2.43 12.39
C ASP A 345 13.11 3.50 12.03
N TYR A 346 12.96 3.80 10.73
CA TYR A 346 12.03 4.80 10.22
C TYR A 346 11.07 4.23 9.17
N PHE A 347 10.86 2.91 9.17
CA PHE A 347 9.86 2.24 8.35
C PHE A 347 8.54 2.22 9.14
N PRO A 348 7.41 2.62 8.55
CA PRO A 348 6.17 2.72 9.29
C PRO A 348 5.44 1.38 9.44
N GLU A 349 4.87 1.14 10.61
CA GLU A 349 3.95 0.02 10.88
C GLU A 349 2.52 0.31 10.41
N VAL A 350 2.15 1.59 10.28
CA VAL A 350 0.83 2.05 9.84
C VAL A 350 0.96 3.17 8.81
N LEU A 351 0.04 3.24 7.85
CA LEU A 351 0.01 4.30 6.85
C LEU A 351 -0.77 5.50 7.40
N ILE A 352 -0.11 6.66 7.52
CA ILE A 352 -0.65 7.83 8.20
C ILE A 352 -0.87 9.02 7.27
N GLY A 353 -1.95 9.76 7.52
CA GLY A 353 -2.25 11.04 6.86
C GLY A 353 -2.92 12.03 7.82
N ARG A 354 -2.85 13.32 7.50
CA ARG A 354 -3.47 14.39 8.29
C ARG A 354 -4.49 15.16 7.47
N MET A 355 -5.75 15.13 7.89
CA MET A 355 -6.76 16.12 7.50
C MET A 355 -6.52 17.40 8.33
N SER A 356 -5.59 18.23 7.87
CA SER A 356 -5.26 19.49 8.54
C SER A 356 -6.33 20.54 8.25
N VAL A 357 -7.07 20.95 9.27
CA VAL A 357 -8.23 21.86 9.19
C VAL A 357 -8.35 22.68 10.48
N ASP A 358 -8.81 23.93 10.36
CA ASP A 358 -8.98 24.88 11.49
C ASP A 358 -10.43 25.18 11.81
N SER A 359 -11.36 24.62 11.06
CA SER A 359 -12.78 24.87 11.25
C SER A 359 -13.65 23.73 10.77
N GLU A 360 -14.84 23.63 11.35
CA GLU A 360 -15.90 22.71 10.93
C GLU A 360 -16.22 22.87 9.43
N ASN A 361 -16.20 24.10 8.91
CA ASN A 361 -16.43 24.34 7.49
C ASN A 361 -15.33 23.73 6.61
N GLU A 362 -14.07 23.82 7.01
CA GLU A 362 -12.96 23.19 6.28
C GLU A 362 -13.01 21.68 6.38
N ALA A 363 -13.28 21.12 7.57
CA ALA A 363 -13.49 19.70 7.76
C ALA A 363 -14.60 19.17 6.82
N ASN A 364 -15.74 19.85 6.77
CA ASN A 364 -16.83 19.55 5.84
C ASN A 364 -16.39 19.59 4.36
N ILE A 365 -15.54 20.55 3.96
CA ILE A 365 -15.04 20.65 2.58
C ILE A 365 -14.11 19.48 2.25
N VAL A 366 -13.15 19.16 3.13
CA VAL A 366 -12.20 18.06 2.88
C VAL A 366 -12.96 16.72 2.83
N VAL A 367 -13.87 16.48 3.78
CA VAL A 367 -14.73 15.28 3.80
C VAL A 367 -15.58 15.20 2.53
N ALA A 368 -16.20 16.30 2.10
CA ALA A 368 -16.97 16.33 0.86
C ALA A 368 -16.12 16.02 -0.38
N LYS A 369 -14.87 16.49 -0.44
CA LYS A 369 -13.95 16.16 -1.53
C LYS A 369 -13.56 14.68 -1.54
N THR A 370 -13.23 14.11 -0.37
CA THR A 370 -12.90 12.68 -0.25
C THR A 370 -14.08 11.81 -0.65
N LEU A 371 -15.28 12.08 -0.12
CA LEU A 371 -16.51 11.35 -0.48
C LEU A 371 -16.88 11.54 -1.96
N GLY A 372 -16.77 12.76 -2.49
CA GLY A 372 -17.03 13.03 -3.91
C GLY A 372 -15.97 12.45 -4.86
N TYR A 373 -14.78 12.10 -4.35
CA TYR A 373 -13.76 11.40 -5.11
C TYR A 373 -13.99 9.90 -5.09
N GLU A 374 -14.18 9.30 -3.90
CA GLU A 374 -14.29 7.84 -3.74
C GLU A 374 -15.71 7.31 -3.96
N ARG A 375 -16.69 7.86 -3.25
CA ARG A 375 -18.07 7.35 -3.20
C ARG A 375 -18.90 7.84 -4.38
N ASP A 376 -18.82 9.14 -4.68
CA ASP A 376 -19.63 9.82 -5.70
C ASP A 376 -18.78 10.43 -6.83
N PRO A 377 -17.92 9.65 -7.52
CA PRO A 377 -16.97 10.19 -8.50
C PRO A 377 -17.67 10.99 -9.61
N TYR A 378 -17.05 12.09 -10.03
CA TYR A 378 -17.59 12.95 -11.09
C TYR A 378 -17.59 12.29 -12.47
N MET A 379 -18.76 11.84 -12.90
CA MET A 379 -18.97 11.18 -14.20
C MET A 379 -19.52 12.10 -15.31
N GLY A 380 -19.71 13.41 -15.05
CA GLY A 380 -20.24 14.35 -16.04
C GLY A 380 -19.34 14.56 -17.27
N SER A 381 -18.04 14.31 -17.10
CA SER A 381 -17.04 14.16 -18.15
C SER A 381 -16.00 13.19 -17.61
N THR A 382 -15.64 12.15 -18.34
CA THR A 382 -14.73 11.10 -17.85
C THR A 382 -13.31 11.21 -18.42
N SER A 383 -13.08 12.06 -19.41
CA SER A 383 -11.76 12.22 -20.04
C SER A 383 -10.67 12.71 -19.07
N TRP A 384 -11.02 13.43 -18.00
CA TRP A 384 -10.04 13.96 -17.05
C TRP A 384 -9.31 12.88 -16.24
N TYR A 385 -9.92 11.72 -16.03
CA TYR A 385 -9.28 10.58 -15.34
C TYR A 385 -8.03 10.07 -16.08
N ARG A 386 -7.97 10.26 -17.40
CA ARG A 386 -6.83 9.89 -18.26
C ARG A 386 -6.01 11.10 -18.72
N ARG A 387 -6.10 12.21 -17.99
CA ARG A 387 -5.29 13.41 -18.21
C ARG A 387 -4.39 13.67 -17.02
N GLY A 388 -3.11 13.90 -17.26
CA GLY A 388 -2.14 14.30 -16.24
C GLY A 388 -1.65 15.73 -16.47
N LEU A 389 -1.00 16.32 -15.47
CA LEU A 389 -0.26 17.56 -15.57
C LEU A 389 1.11 17.40 -14.89
N VAL A 390 2.18 17.61 -15.67
CA VAL A 390 3.54 17.69 -15.15
C VAL A 390 4.09 19.11 -15.31
N VAL A 391 4.71 19.62 -14.25
CA VAL A 391 5.22 20.99 -14.19
C VAL A 391 6.65 20.98 -13.68
N ALA A 392 7.58 21.65 -14.37
CA ALA A 392 8.93 21.81 -13.85
C ALA A 392 9.62 23.14 -14.15
N ALA A 393 10.48 23.54 -13.21
CA ALA A 393 11.59 24.43 -13.49
C ALA A 393 12.70 23.67 -14.26
N THR A 394 13.25 24.27 -15.31
CA THR A 394 14.19 23.62 -16.24
C THR A 394 15.64 24.06 -16.06
N TYR A 395 15.91 25.06 -15.22
CA TYR A 395 17.26 25.47 -14.84
C TYR A 395 17.95 24.42 -13.95
N ALA A 396 17.18 23.64 -13.18
CA ALA A 396 17.64 22.38 -12.61
C ALA A 396 17.28 21.25 -13.58
N TYR A 397 18.25 20.79 -14.39
CA TYR A 397 17.99 19.87 -15.50
C TYR A 397 17.21 18.61 -15.09
N SER A 398 17.56 18.05 -13.92
CA SER A 398 16.93 16.84 -13.40
C SER A 398 15.44 17.00 -13.11
N CYS A 399 14.96 18.19 -12.75
CA CYS A 399 13.54 18.45 -12.50
C CYS A 399 12.69 18.17 -13.75
N LYS A 400 13.16 18.57 -14.94
CA LYS A 400 12.45 18.30 -16.19
C LYS A 400 12.49 16.82 -16.53
N THR A 401 13.66 16.19 -16.42
CA THR A 401 13.85 14.77 -16.75
C THR A 401 12.95 13.88 -15.91
N THR A 402 12.88 14.10 -14.59
CA THR A 402 11.99 13.34 -13.70
C THR A 402 10.52 13.52 -14.08
N LYS A 403 10.10 14.72 -14.52
CA LYS A 403 8.73 14.91 -15.03
C LYS A 403 8.45 14.24 -16.36
N LEU A 404 9.44 14.13 -17.24
CA LEU A 404 9.30 13.35 -18.47
C LEU A 404 9.13 11.86 -18.15
N TYR A 405 9.87 11.33 -17.16
CA TYR A 405 9.67 9.97 -16.66
C TYR A 405 8.24 9.76 -16.12
N VAL A 406 7.74 10.66 -15.27
CA VAL A 406 6.36 10.57 -14.73
C VAL A 406 5.33 10.60 -15.87
N LYS A 407 5.53 11.49 -16.85
CA LYS A 407 4.70 11.55 -18.04
C LYS A 407 4.72 10.22 -18.82
N GLU A 408 5.89 9.64 -19.03
CA GLU A 408 6.03 8.37 -19.73
C GLU A 408 5.28 7.25 -19.00
N LYS A 409 5.39 7.17 -17.68
CA LYS A 409 4.63 6.20 -16.87
C LYS A 409 3.12 6.34 -17.01
N MET A 410 2.61 7.57 -16.95
CA MET A 410 1.18 7.82 -17.20
C MET A 410 0.76 7.33 -18.61
N LEU A 411 1.54 7.66 -19.63
CA LEU A 411 1.23 7.32 -21.03
C LEU A 411 1.34 5.80 -21.28
N GLU A 412 2.36 5.14 -20.73
CA GLU A 412 2.56 3.68 -20.79
C GLU A 412 1.39 2.93 -20.14
N TYR A 413 0.88 3.43 -19.02
CA TYR A 413 -0.27 2.86 -18.32
C TYR A 413 -1.60 3.06 -19.09
N GLY A 414 -1.70 4.10 -19.91
CA GLY A 414 -2.87 4.35 -20.77
C GLY A 414 -3.54 5.72 -20.61
N PHE A 415 -2.86 6.71 -20.04
CA PHE A 415 -3.31 8.11 -20.09
C PHE A 415 -3.33 8.60 -21.54
N GLU A 416 -4.33 9.42 -21.88
CA GLU A 416 -4.49 9.94 -23.24
C GLU A 416 -3.65 11.20 -23.47
N TYR A 417 -3.54 12.05 -22.43
CA TYR A 417 -2.79 13.30 -22.50
C TYR A 417 -2.11 13.60 -21.18
N VAL A 418 -0.88 14.09 -21.24
CA VAL A 418 -0.20 14.67 -20.09
C VAL A 418 0.22 16.08 -20.49
N ASP A 419 -0.43 17.07 -19.89
CA ASP A 419 -0.12 18.48 -20.12
C ASP A 419 1.25 18.80 -19.48
N GLU A 420 2.05 19.64 -20.16
CA GLU A 420 3.39 20.01 -19.73
C GLU A 420 3.49 21.52 -19.51
N VAL A 421 4.06 21.94 -18.38
CA VAL A 421 4.40 23.34 -18.15
C VAL A 421 5.84 23.47 -17.68
N TRP A 422 6.66 24.12 -18.52
CA TRP A 422 8.09 24.31 -18.30
C TRP A 422 8.45 25.77 -18.01
N CYS A 423 9.32 26.01 -17.04
CA CYS A 423 9.88 27.32 -16.72
C CYS A 423 11.41 27.33 -16.86
N PRO A 424 12.01 28.12 -17.77
CA PRO A 424 11.40 28.87 -18.89
C PRO A 424 10.70 27.97 -19.94
N PRO A 425 9.88 28.56 -20.84
CA PRO A 425 9.59 29.99 -20.97
C PRO A 425 8.36 30.46 -20.17
N THR A 426 7.60 29.55 -19.55
CA THR A 426 6.38 29.91 -18.83
C THR A 426 6.70 30.24 -17.38
N TRP A 427 6.42 31.48 -16.97
CA TRP A 427 6.65 31.94 -15.58
C TRP A 427 5.36 32.13 -14.78
N SER A 428 4.20 32.15 -15.45
CA SER A 428 2.91 32.46 -14.85
C SER A 428 2.07 31.22 -14.55
N SER A 429 1.13 31.38 -13.62
CA SER A 429 0.18 30.32 -13.21
C SER A 429 -0.89 29.99 -14.25
N GLY A 430 -1.01 30.79 -15.32
CA GLY A 430 -2.11 30.71 -16.29
C GLY A 430 -2.27 29.31 -16.93
N PRO A 431 -1.22 28.73 -17.53
CA PRO A 431 -1.30 27.39 -18.13
C PRO A 431 -1.60 26.28 -17.11
N ILE A 432 -1.06 26.39 -15.89
CA ILE A 432 -1.28 25.43 -14.79
C ILE A 432 -2.76 25.45 -14.38
N LYS A 433 -3.30 26.64 -14.08
CA LYS A 433 -4.73 26.82 -13.77
C LYS A 433 -5.63 26.34 -14.89
N THR A 434 -5.26 26.61 -16.13
CA THR A 434 -6.04 26.17 -17.29
C THR A 434 -6.12 24.65 -17.37
N SER A 435 -4.99 23.95 -17.21
CA SER A 435 -4.97 22.47 -17.21
C SER A 435 -5.79 21.90 -16.06
N ILE A 436 -5.59 22.39 -14.82
CA ILE A 436 -6.36 21.95 -13.64
C ILE A 436 -7.86 22.21 -13.83
N ASN A 437 -8.27 23.40 -14.29
CA ASN A 437 -9.67 23.75 -14.50
C ASN A 437 -10.34 22.92 -15.62
N ASN A 438 -9.57 22.53 -16.64
CA ASN A 438 -10.07 21.62 -17.69
C ASN A 438 -10.26 20.19 -17.15
N GLY A 439 -9.48 19.81 -16.14
CA GLY A 439 -9.53 18.54 -15.43
C GLY A 439 -8.36 17.63 -15.76
N VAL A 440 -7.66 17.20 -14.72
CA VAL A 440 -6.57 16.21 -14.73
C VAL A 440 -6.70 15.34 -13.48
N GLY A 441 -6.30 14.07 -13.56
CA GLY A 441 -6.30 13.14 -12.43
C GLY A 441 -5.10 13.34 -11.49
N TYR A 442 -3.96 13.77 -12.05
CA TYR A 442 -2.71 13.97 -11.32
C TYR A 442 -2.07 15.30 -11.68
N VAL A 443 -1.59 16.01 -10.66
CA VAL A 443 -0.74 17.19 -10.79
C VAL A 443 0.57 16.92 -10.08
N ASN A 444 1.68 17.13 -10.78
CA ASN A 444 2.99 16.75 -10.30
C ASN A 444 4.02 17.84 -10.59
N TYR A 445 4.71 18.32 -9.55
CA TYR A 445 5.60 19.48 -9.65
C TYR A 445 7.02 19.20 -9.16
N ARG A 446 8.00 19.77 -9.86
CA ARG A 446 9.40 19.90 -9.41
C ARG A 446 9.98 21.26 -9.77
N GLY A 447 10.56 21.96 -8.81
CA GLY A 447 11.20 23.24 -9.09
C GLY A 447 11.65 23.96 -7.84
N PHE A 448 11.02 25.08 -7.51
CA PHE A 448 11.30 25.88 -6.32
C PHE A 448 9.98 26.30 -5.71
N ALA A 449 9.89 26.20 -4.39
CA ALA A 449 8.70 26.55 -3.66
C ALA A 449 9.04 26.94 -2.22
N ASP A 450 8.06 27.53 -1.57
CA ASP A 450 7.97 27.72 -0.12
C ASP A 450 6.56 27.31 0.35
N ALA A 451 6.24 27.46 1.63
CA ALA A 451 4.91 27.19 2.17
C ALA A 451 3.77 28.00 1.49
N TYR A 452 4.05 29.09 0.77
CA TYR A 452 3.05 29.84 0.00
C TYR A 452 2.78 29.25 -1.40
N GLY A 453 3.72 28.46 -1.92
CA GLY A 453 3.57 27.69 -3.15
C GLY A 453 4.76 27.79 -4.10
N TRP A 454 4.53 27.44 -5.37
CA TRP A 454 5.59 27.34 -6.36
C TRP A 454 6.04 28.71 -6.85
N SER A 455 7.35 28.90 -6.97
CA SER A 455 7.95 30.13 -7.47
C SER A 455 8.22 30.08 -8.99
N SER A 456 8.35 28.90 -9.58
CA SER A 456 8.90 28.72 -10.93
C SER A 456 8.40 27.45 -11.64
N PRO A 457 7.40 27.54 -12.54
CA PRO A 457 6.51 28.70 -12.74
C PRO A 457 5.74 29.05 -11.46
N SER A 458 5.32 30.31 -11.33
CA SER A 458 4.53 30.73 -10.17
C SER A 458 3.17 30.01 -10.13
N PHE A 459 2.83 29.43 -8.99
CA PHE A 459 1.50 28.89 -8.68
C PHE A 459 1.34 28.82 -7.15
N THR A 460 0.50 29.67 -6.58
CA THR A 460 0.45 29.88 -5.12
C THR A 460 -0.90 29.53 -4.52
N VAL A 461 -1.01 29.62 -3.19
CA VAL A 461 -2.27 29.54 -2.45
C VAL A 461 -3.36 30.44 -3.08
N SER A 462 -3.01 31.66 -3.51
CA SER A 462 -3.97 32.56 -4.20
C SER A 462 -4.47 32.00 -5.54
N ASP A 463 -3.63 31.25 -6.26
CA ASP A 463 -4.03 30.60 -7.50
C ASP A 463 -4.98 29.44 -7.24
N ILE A 464 -4.74 28.63 -6.20
CA ILE A 464 -5.65 27.57 -5.74
C ILE A 464 -7.02 28.16 -5.40
N ALA A 465 -7.05 29.30 -4.68
CA ALA A 465 -8.28 30.01 -4.35
C ALA A 465 -9.06 30.48 -5.60
N SER A 466 -8.39 30.65 -6.74
CA SER A 466 -9.00 31.08 -8.00
C SER A 466 -9.40 29.93 -8.93
N LEU A 467 -9.11 28.67 -8.57
CA LEU A 467 -9.47 27.51 -9.39
C LEU A 467 -10.98 27.36 -9.55
N THR A 468 -11.36 26.71 -10.64
CA THR A 468 -12.73 26.39 -11.04
C THR A 468 -12.84 24.94 -11.53
N ASN A 469 -11.98 24.04 -11.03
CA ASN A 469 -11.97 22.63 -11.42
C ASN A 469 -13.19 21.85 -10.89
N GLY A 470 -13.86 22.36 -9.85
CA GLY A 470 -15.06 21.74 -9.29
C GLY A 470 -14.77 20.29 -8.89
N TRP A 471 -15.67 19.39 -9.25
CA TRP A 471 -15.56 17.96 -8.91
C TRP A 471 -14.55 17.14 -9.74
N LYS A 472 -13.76 17.79 -10.61
CA LYS A 472 -12.59 17.15 -11.22
C LYS A 472 -11.41 17.37 -10.29
N LEU A 473 -11.24 16.48 -9.32
CA LEU A 473 -10.37 16.64 -8.16
C LEU A 473 -9.04 15.89 -8.37
N PRO A 474 -7.95 16.57 -8.82
CA PRO A 474 -6.66 15.92 -8.97
C PRO A 474 -5.98 15.56 -7.65
N VAL A 475 -5.17 14.52 -7.69
CA VAL A 475 -4.15 14.21 -6.68
C VAL A 475 -2.93 15.12 -6.90
N MET A 476 -2.35 15.67 -5.82
CA MET A 476 -1.19 16.55 -5.91
C MET A 476 0.06 15.93 -5.28
N THR A 477 1.12 15.83 -6.08
CA THR A 477 2.47 15.46 -5.64
C THR A 477 3.41 16.63 -5.86
N SER A 478 3.64 17.41 -4.80
CA SER A 478 4.53 18.57 -4.80
C SER A 478 5.85 18.19 -4.13
N ILE A 479 6.71 17.51 -4.89
CA ILE A 479 7.96 16.91 -4.38
C ILE A 479 9.06 17.98 -4.32
N ILE A 480 8.84 19.02 -3.50
CA ILE A 480 9.69 20.21 -3.42
C ILE A 480 9.54 20.93 -2.08
N CYS A 481 10.55 21.73 -1.71
CA CYS A 481 10.66 22.51 -0.48
C CYS A 481 9.33 23.06 0.09
N ASP A 482 9.12 22.86 1.40
CA ASP A 482 8.20 23.56 2.32
C ASP A 482 6.69 23.50 1.99
N THR A 483 6.30 22.88 0.87
CA THR A 483 4.90 22.92 0.41
C THR A 483 3.93 22.10 1.27
N GLY A 484 4.45 21.23 2.15
CA GLY A 484 3.69 20.43 3.11
C GLY A 484 3.96 20.77 4.57
N ASP A 485 4.52 21.95 4.88
CA ASP A 485 4.72 22.42 6.25
C ASP A 485 3.40 22.93 6.85
N PHE A 486 2.61 22.00 7.41
CA PHE A 486 1.35 22.34 8.10
C PHE A 486 1.57 23.00 9.49
N ALA A 487 2.82 23.17 9.94
CA ALA A 487 3.12 23.92 11.15
C ALA A 487 3.72 25.31 10.84
N ASN A 488 3.71 25.71 9.56
CA ASN A 488 4.27 26.98 9.14
C ASN A 488 3.47 28.18 9.67
N SER A 489 4.12 29.33 9.72
CA SER A 489 3.42 30.61 9.97
C SER A 489 2.49 31.05 8.82
N ILE A 490 2.67 30.48 7.63
CA ILE A 490 1.76 30.64 6.49
C ILE A 490 0.64 29.61 6.63
N ASP A 491 -0.53 30.08 7.04
CA ASP A 491 -1.71 29.25 7.26
C ASP A 491 -2.91 29.78 6.43
N PRO A 492 -3.51 28.95 5.57
CA PRO A 492 -3.08 27.60 5.23
C PRO A 492 -1.79 27.61 4.41
N CYS A 493 -0.92 26.63 4.65
CA CYS A 493 0.22 26.36 3.77
C CYS A 493 -0.26 25.83 2.41
N PHE A 494 0.63 25.66 1.44
CA PHE A 494 0.25 25.28 0.08
C PHE A 494 -0.54 23.96 0.01
N GLY A 495 -0.08 22.93 0.72
CA GLY A 495 -0.74 21.63 0.80
C GLY A 495 -2.08 21.68 1.53
N GLU A 496 -2.19 22.51 2.56
CA GLU A 496 -3.45 22.73 3.29
C GLU A 496 -4.47 23.47 2.43
N ALA A 497 -4.05 24.52 1.73
CA ALA A 497 -4.91 25.25 0.80
C ALA A 497 -5.46 24.33 -0.29
N TRP A 498 -4.64 23.37 -0.77
CA TRP A 498 -5.06 22.38 -1.76
C TRP A 498 -6.26 21.53 -1.30
N ILE A 499 -6.21 21.05 -0.05
CA ILE A 499 -7.28 20.22 0.52
C ILE A 499 -8.44 21.06 1.10
N ARG A 500 -8.19 22.25 1.64
CA ARG A 500 -9.19 23.10 2.34
C ARG A 500 -10.05 23.95 1.40
N TYR A 501 -9.52 24.42 0.25
CA TYR A 501 -10.20 25.47 -0.53
C TYR A 501 -11.42 25.01 -1.33
N GLY A 502 -12.38 25.94 -1.49
CA GLY A 502 -13.63 25.73 -2.22
C GLY A 502 -14.84 25.76 -1.30
N THR A 503 -15.88 25.06 -1.69
CA THR A 503 -17.06 24.77 -0.87
C THR A 503 -17.48 23.33 -1.07
N THR A 504 -18.37 22.82 -0.22
CA THR A 504 -18.96 21.48 -0.36
C THR A 504 -19.77 21.28 -1.66
N SER A 505 -20.10 22.37 -2.37
CA SER A 505 -20.84 22.33 -3.65
C SER A 505 -19.98 22.68 -4.86
N ASN A 506 -18.90 23.44 -4.67
CA ASN A 506 -17.95 23.84 -5.70
C ASN A 506 -16.53 23.77 -5.13
N PRO A 507 -15.98 22.55 -5.00
CA PRO A 507 -14.64 22.36 -4.46
C PRO A 507 -13.57 22.91 -5.40
N LYS A 508 -12.38 23.17 -4.84
CA LYS A 508 -11.19 23.63 -5.56
C LYS A 508 -9.98 22.81 -5.12
N GLY A 509 -8.97 22.66 -5.97
CA GLY A 509 -7.84 21.78 -5.65
C GLY A 509 -8.27 20.31 -5.66
N GLY A 510 -7.83 19.52 -4.67
CA GLY A 510 -8.00 18.07 -4.66
C GLY A 510 -8.21 17.47 -3.27
N PRO A 511 -8.36 16.14 -3.16
CA PRO A 511 -8.69 15.47 -1.90
C PRO A 511 -7.44 15.14 -1.06
N VAL A 512 -6.27 15.02 -1.70
CA VAL A 512 -5.01 14.66 -1.06
C VAL A 512 -3.82 15.41 -1.65
N PHE A 513 -2.78 15.54 -0.84
CA PHE A 513 -1.53 16.22 -1.15
C PHE A 513 -0.36 15.52 -0.48
N VAL A 514 0.80 15.50 -1.14
CA VAL A 514 2.08 15.15 -0.50
C VAL A 514 3.15 16.21 -0.82
N GLY A 515 3.88 16.62 0.22
CA GLY A 515 4.99 17.55 0.14
C GLY A 515 5.80 17.59 1.44
N PRO A 516 7.04 18.10 1.39
CA PRO A 516 7.91 18.20 2.55
C PRO A 516 7.60 19.42 3.42
N SER A 517 7.91 19.33 4.71
CA SER A 517 7.94 20.45 5.65
C SER A 517 9.25 21.25 5.66
N ASP A 518 10.36 20.70 5.13
CA ASP A 518 11.64 21.40 5.07
C ASP A 518 11.74 22.34 3.86
N LEU A 519 12.25 23.56 4.09
CA LEU A 519 12.53 24.58 3.08
C LEU A 519 13.78 24.27 2.22
N TYR A 520 14.68 23.42 2.70
CA TYR A 520 15.99 23.17 2.08
C TYR A 520 16.13 21.77 1.47
N THR A 521 15.06 21.27 0.85
CA THR A 521 15.12 20.01 0.10
C THR A 521 15.98 20.11 -1.17
N HIS A 522 16.37 18.95 -1.69
CA HIS A 522 17.39 18.83 -2.72
C HIS A 522 16.95 17.95 -3.89
N THR A 523 17.34 18.34 -5.12
CA THR A 523 16.80 17.71 -6.34
C THR A 523 17.14 16.23 -6.44
N LYS A 524 18.38 15.86 -6.07
CA LYS A 524 18.89 14.49 -6.07
C LYS A 524 17.97 13.52 -5.31
N TRP A 525 17.57 13.88 -4.09
CA TRP A 525 16.75 13.03 -3.22
C TRP A 525 15.26 13.09 -3.61
N ASN A 526 14.78 14.29 -3.96
CA ASN A 526 13.42 14.49 -4.46
C ASN A 526 13.14 13.69 -5.74
N ASN A 527 14.16 13.44 -6.60
CA ASN A 527 14.02 12.64 -7.81
C ASN A 527 13.62 11.19 -7.50
N ALA A 528 14.27 10.56 -6.53
CA ALA A 528 13.99 9.18 -6.16
C ALA A 528 12.57 9.02 -5.60
N ILE A 529 12.15 9.93 -4.71
CA ILE A 529 10.79 9.91 -4.15
C ILE A 529 9.74 10.07 -5.25
N ASP A 530 9.90 11.08 -6.12
CA ASP A 530 8.95 11.36 -7.20
C ASP A 530 8.84 10.19 -8.18
N ALA A 531 9.98 9.65 -8.64
CA ALA A 531 10.00 8.51 -9.55
C ALA A 531 9.41 7.25 -8.90
N GLY A 532 9.72 7.00 -7.63
CA GLY A 532 9.22 5.86 -6.88
C GLY A 532 7.72 5.88 -6.65
N ILE A 533 7.12 7.05 -6.39
CA ILE A 533 5.65 7.20 -6.28
C ILE A 533 4.97 6.75 -7.58
N TYR A 534 5.42 7.28 -8.72
CA TYR A 534 4.77 7.03 -10.00
C TYR A 534 5.05 5.65 -10.58
N ARG A 535 6.21 5.07 -10.27
CA ARG A 535 6.48 3.64 -10.49
C ARG A 535 5.53 2.78 -9.67
N GLY A 536 5.38 3.10 -8.38
CA GLY A 536 4.45 2.41 -7.48
C GLY A 536 3.03 2.35 -8.04
N ILE A 537 2.51 3.51 -8.47
CA ILE A 537 1.13 3.61 -8.99
C ILE A 537 0.98 2.89 -10.34
N PHE A 538 1.86 3.17 -11.30
CA PHE A 538 1.63 2.78 -12.71
C PHE A 538 2.33 1.49 -13.14
N ASP A 539 3.40 1.06 -12.48
CA ASP A 539 4.08 -0.20 -12.81
C ASP A 539 3.74 -1.31 -11.81
N GLU A 540 3.57 -0.96 -10.52
CA GLU A 540 3.49 -1.92 -9.41
C GLU A 540 2.08 -2.08 -8.82
N GLY A 541 1.12 -1.24 -9.24
CA GLY A 541 -0.28 -1.38 -8.84
C GLY A 541 -0.62 -0.88 -7.45
N LEU A 542 0.21 -0.03 -6.85
CA LEU A 542 -0.01 0.56 -5.52
C LEU A 542 -1.03 1.71 -5.61
N MET A 543 -2.32 1.36 -5.46
CA MET A 543 -3.44 2.26 -5.75
C MET A 543 -3.93 3.06 -4.54
N GLU A 544 -3.34 2.92 -3.36
CA GLU A 544 -3.67 3.70 -2.17
C GLU A 544 -2.66 4.84 -1.99
N PHE A 545 -3.11 6.06 -1.63
CA PHE A 545 -2.24 7.25 -1.72
C PHE A 545 -1.01 7.20 -0.81
N ALA A 546 -1.17 6.91 0.49
CA ALA A 546 -0.05 6.82 1.43
C ALA A 546 0.85 5.61 1.13
N GLN A 547 0.29 4.53 0.58
CA GLN A 547 1.02 3.36 0.10
C GLN A 547 2.01 3.74 -1.01
N ALA A 548 1.54 4.47 -2.04
CA ALA A 548 2.40 4.99 -3.11
C ALA A 548 3.46 5.99 -2.61
N VAL A 549 3.12 6.83 -1.63
CA VAL A 549 4.08 7.76 -1.00
C VAL A 549 5.17 7.01 -0.25
N LEU A 550 4.82 5.99 0.54
CA LEU A 550 5.80 5.13 1.22
C LEU A 550 6.72 4.45 0.20
N ARG A 551 6.16 3.93 -0.90
CA ARG A 551 6.95 3.35 -1.99
C ARG A 551 7.99 4.33 -2.56
N GLY A 552 7.64 5.61 -2.70
CA GLY A 552 8.57 6.68 -3.05
C GLY A 552 9.70 6.87 -2.03
N LYS A 553 9.37 6.88 -0.74
CA LYS A 553 10.38 6.97 0.35
C LYS A 553 11.31 5.76 0.34
N ILE A 554 10.79 4.54 0.10
CA ILE A 554 11.62 3.33 -0.03
C ILE A 554 12.52 3.41 -1.28
N GLU A 555 12.08 4.04 -2.37
CA GLU A 555 12.94 4.28 -3.54
C GLU A 555 14.17 5.14 -3.16
N LEU A 556 13.98 6.18 -2.33
CA LEU A 556 15.11 6.95 -1.79
C LEU A 556 16.06 6.06 -0.98
N TYR A 557 15.51 5.25 -0.07
CA TYR A 557 16.30 4.32 0.75
C TYR A 557 17.12 3.34 -0.11
N ASN A 558 16.54 2.82 -1.19
CA ASN A 558 17.21 1.89 -2.11
C ASN A 558 18.27 2.57 -2.98
N ASN A 559 18.08 3.82 -3.38
CA ASN A 559 19.03 4.47 -4.29
C ASN A 559 20.28 5.01 -3.59
N PHE A 560 20.26 5.19 -2.27
CA PHE A 560 21.35 5.85 -1.53
C PHE A 560 21.80 5.09 -0.27
N PRO A 561 22.29 3.84 -0.43
CA PRO A 561 22.63 2.96 0.67
C PRO A 561 23.72 3.49 1.62
N SER A 562 24.67 4.30 1.13
CA SER A 562 25.81 4.74 1.95
C SER A 562 25.52 5.96 2.85
N ILE A 563 24.30 6.51 2.81
CA ILE A 563 23.86 7.63 3.67
C ILE A 563 22.70 7.22 4.60
N ILE A 564 22.56 5.92 4.86
CA ILE A 564 21.63 5.32 5.82
C ILE A 564 22.33 5.24 7.18
N TYR A 565 22.07 6.21 8.05
CA TYR A 565 22.51 6.23 9.44
C TYR A 565 21.61 7.15 10.27
N PRO A 566 21.60 7.04 11.62
CA PRO A 566 20.75 7.88 12.47
C PRO A 566 20.96 9.39 12.24
N GLY A 567 19.88 10.11 11.94
CA GLY A 567 19.87 11.53 11.58
C GLY A 567 20.42 11.84 10.18
N GLY A 568 20.69 10.83 9.37
CA GLY A 568 21.17 10.97 7.99
C GLY A 568 20.10 11.48 7.03
N THR A 569 20.51 11.79 5.80
CA THR A 569 19.62 12.40 4.79
C THR A 569 18.44 11.52 4.42
N VAL A 570 18.61 10.19 4.32
CA VAL A 570 17.50 9.28 4.00
C VAL A 570 16.44 9.34 5.11
N GLU A 571 16.83 9.17 6.37
CA GLU A 571 15.93 9.29 7.52
C GLU A 571 15.22 10.65 7.56
N HIS A 572 15.97 11.73 7.35
CA HIS A 572 15.42 13.09 7.32
C HIS A 572 14.29 13.22 6.29
N TYR A 573 14.47 12.68 5.08
CA TYR A 573 13.47 12.71 4.01
C TYR A 573 12.25 11.85 4.29
N PHE A 574 12.40 10.76 5.07
CA PHE A 574 11.25 10.02 5.56
C PHE A 574 10.40 10.87 6.49
N HIS A 575 11.02 11.67 7.37
CA HIS A 575 10.31 12.53 8.31
C HIS A 575 9.59 13.70 7.64
N ILE A 576 10.27 14.46 6.77
CA ILE A 576 9.73 15.74 6.31
C ILE A 576 8.59 15.60 5.30
N TYR A 577 8.50 14.49 4.56
CA TYR A 577 7.43 14.28 3.57
C TYR A 577 6.12 13.86 4.22
N ASN A 578 5.15 14.77 4.26
CA ASN A 578 3.86 14.60 4.93
C ASN A 578 2.73 14.33 3.94
N VAL A 579 1.81 13.44 4.31
CA VAL A 579 0.55 13.17 3.59
C VAL A 579 -0.54 14.02 4.21
N LEU A 580 -1.13 14.92 3.42
CA LEU A 580 -2.30 15.71 3.81
C LEU A 580 -3.55 15.19 3.12
N GLY A 581 -4.62 14.99 3.88
CA GLY A 581 -5.85 14.30 3.48
C GLY A 581 -5.92 12.85 3.97
N ASP A 582 -6.73 12.06 3.28
CA ASP A 582 -6.99 10.67 3.60
C ASP A 582 -5.85 9.75 3.12
N PRO A 583 -5.15 9.01 4.01
CA PRO A 583 -4.03 8.16 3.62
C PRO A 583 -4.42 6.97 2.75
N GLU A 584 -5.64 6.43 2.91
CA GLU A 584 -6.10 5.24 2.17
C GLU A 584 -6.68 5.59 0.80
N LEU A 585 -6.91 6.88 0.50
CA LEU A 585 -7.63 7.33 -0.69
C LEU A 585 -7.28 6.51 -1.94
N ASN A 586 -8.26 5.77 -2.46
CA ASN A 586 -8.08 4.90 -3.62
C ASN A 586 -7.94 5.73 -4.90
N LEU A 587 -6.76 5.70 -5.51
CA LEU A 587 -6.39 6.51 -6.66
C LEU A 587 -7.09 6.04 -7.95
N TRP A 588 -7.67 6.99 -8.69
CA TRP A 588 -8.19 6.71 -10.03
C TRP A 588 -7.07 6.73 -11.07
N THR A 589 -6.80 5.58 -11.67
CA THR A 589 -5.86 5.44 -12.81
C THR A 589 -6.59 5.25 -14.14
N ALA A 590 -7.91 5.06 -14.10
CA ALA A 590 -8.82 5.08 -15.24
C ALA A 590 -10.15 5.75 -14.86
N ALA A 591 -10.99 6.02 -15.85
CA ALA A 591 -12.35 6.45 -15.58
C ALA A 591 -13.09 5.34 -14.81
N PRO A 592 -13.77 5.64 -13.68
CA PRO A 592 -14.49 4.64 -12.91
C PRO A 592 -15.51 3.90 -13.77
N GLU A 593 -15.37 2.57 -13.84
CA GLU A 593 -16.28 1.69 -14.56
C GLU A 593 -17.52 1.41 -13.72
N GLY A 594 -18.70 1.35 -14.35
CA GLY A 594 -19.93 1.00 -13.64
C GLY A 594 -19.96 -0.46 -13.19
N LEU A 595 -20.29 -0.70 -11.92
CA LEU A 595 -20.55 -2.04 -11.40
C LEU A 595 -22.04 -2.35 -11.52
N THR A 596 -22.38 -3.49 -12.14
CA THR A 596 -23.72 -4.07 -12.08
C THR A 596 -23.70 -5.12 -10.98
N VAL A 597 -24.57 -4.98 -9.99
CA VAL A 597 -24.64 -5.90 -8.84
C VAL A 597 -26.04 -6.46 -8.76
N ASP A 598 -26.15 -7.79 -8.79
CA ASP A 598 -27.40 -8.51 -8.57
C ASP A 598 -27.42 -9.14 -7.18
N HIS A 599 -28.49 -8.89 -6.45
CA HIS A 599 -28.74 -9.46 -5.13
C HIS A 599 -30.24 -9.41 -4.84
N ALA A 600 -30.72 -10.19 -3.87
CA ALA A 600 -32.12 -10.15 -3.47
C ALA A 600 -32.50 -8.76 -2.92
N ALA A 601 -33.62 -8.19 -3.34
CA ALA A 601 -34.09 -6.89 -2.81
C ALA A 601 -34.62 -6.96 -1.36
N SER A 602 -35.01 -8.16 -0.92
CA SER A 602 -35.49 -8.40 0.44
C SER A 602 -35.24 -9.83 0.86
N ILE A 603 -34.96 -10.03 2.14
CA ILE A 603 -34.80 -11.35 2.76
C ILE A 603 -35.67 -11.47 4.02
N PRO A 604 -36.10 -12.68 4.40
CA PRO A 604 -36.79 -12.90 5.66
C PRO A 604 -35.82 -12.81 6.85
N LEU A 605 -36.32 -12.34 8.00
CA LEU A 605 -35.59 -12.42 9.26
C LEU A 605 -35.18 -13.86 9.57
N GLY A 606 -33.91 -14.06 9.98
CA GLY A 606 -33.31 -15.36 10.23
C GLY A 606 -32.63 -16.02 9.03
N LYS A 607 -32.73 -15.45 7.81
CA LYS A 607 -31.86 -15.88 6.69
C LYS A 607 -30.44 -15.40 6.96
N ASN A 608 -29.46 -16.29 6.87
CA ASN A 608 -28.10 -16.01 7.33
C ASN A 608 -27.04 -15.92 6.22
N TYR A 609 -27.48 -15.70 4.98
CA TYR A 609 -26.56 -15.45 3.86
C TYR A 609 -27.20 -14.59 2.77
N LEU A 610 -26.35 -13.96 1.96
CA LEU A 610 -26.72 -13.24 0.75
C LEU A 610 -25.78 -13.63 -0.38
N SER A 611 -26.34 -14.12 -1.49
CA SER A 611 -25.61 -14.28 -2.74
C SER A 611 -25.61 -12.95 -3.49
N VAL A 612 -24.44 -12.55 -3.97
CA VAL A 612 -24.22 -11.32 -4.69
C VAL A 612 -23.38 -11.62 -5.94
N ASP A 613 -23.91 -11.24 -7.10
CA ASP A 613 -23.20 -11.35 -8.38
C ASP A 613 -22.78 -9.96 -8.85
N VAL A 614 -21.52 -9.81 -9.22
CA VAL A 614 -20.90 -8.55 -9.62
C VAL A 614 -20.37 -8.66 -11.05
N VAL A 615 -20.74 -7.70 -11.88
CA VAL A 615 -20.20 -7.52 -13.23
C VAL A 615 -19.55 -6.15 -13.32
N ALA A 616 -18.27 -6.12 -13.70
CA ALA A 616 -17.51 -4.91 -13.99
C ALA A 616 -17.51 -4.69 -15.51
N GLY A 617 -18.37 -3.77 -15.97
CA GLY A 617 -18.61 -3.54 -17.40
C GLY A 617 -19.15 -4.76 -18.13
N SER A 618 -18.26 -5.51 -18.79
CA SER A 618 -18.60 -6.73 -19.54
C SER A 618 -17.93 -8.00 -19.03
N ALA A 619 -17.10 -7.89 -17.99
CA ALA A 619 -16.38 -9.00 -17.38
C ALA A 619 -16.96 -9.30 -15.99
N PRO A 620 -16.78 -10.53 -15.48
CA PRO A 620 -16.93 -10.83 -14.07
C PRO A 620 -16.25 -9.79 -13.18
N GLY A 621 -16.91 -9.43 -12.09
CA GLY A 621 -16.40 -8.46 -11.11
C GLY A 621 -15.38 -9.03 -10.14
N GLU A 622 -14.48 -9.92 -10.60
CA GLU A 622 -13.46 -10.56 -9.77
C GLU A 622 -12.67 -9.54 -8.94
N GLY A 623 -12.47 -9.88 -7.66
CA GLY A 623 -11.76 -9.06 -6.69
C GLY A 623 -12.54 -7.83 -6.20
N ALA A 624 -13.82 -7.68 -6.57
CA ALA A 624 -14.68 -6.67 -5.96
C ALA A 624 -14.96 -7.02 -4.48
N LEU A 625 -14.77 -6.06 -3.58
CA LEU A 625 -15.10 -6.20 -2.17
C LEU A 625 -16.57 -5.87 -1.96
N ILE A 626 -17.33 -6.82 -1.42
CA ILE A 626 -18.73 -6.67 -1.05
C ILE A 626 -18.80 -6.54 0.47
N CYS A 627 -19.43 -5.48 0.97
CA CYS A 627 -19.63 -5.23 2.38
C CYS A 627 -21.14 -5.15 2.68
N LEU A 628 -21.56 -5.95 3.66
CA LEU A 628 -22.89 -5.93 4.26
C LEU A 628 -22.80 -5.18 5.59
N TYR A 629 -23.60 -4.14 5.73
CA TYR A 629 -23.58 -3.29 6.93
C TYR A 629 -24.97 -2.98 7.44
N LYS A 630 -25.17 -3.25 8.72
CA LYS A 630 -26.31 -2.81 9.51
C LYS A 630 -25.80 -2.43 10.89
N GLU A 631 -25.94 -1.15 11.22
CA GLU A 631 -25.46 -0.54 12.47
C GLU A 631 -25.72 -1.43 13.69
N ASP A 632 -24.69 -1.63 14.51
CA ASP A 632 -24.69 -2.45 15.73
C ASP A 632 -25.11 -3.93 15.59
N GLU A 633 -25.28 -4.46 14.37
CA GLU A 633 -25.81 -5.81 14.15
C GLU A 633 -25.03 -6.65 13.13
N ILE A 634 -24.79 -6.11 11.93
CA ILE A 634 -24.16 -6.86 10.83
C ILE A 634 -22.99 -6.06 10.28
N PHE A 635 -21.81 -6.68 10.28
CA PHE A 635 -20.65 -6.22 9.55
C PHE A 635 -19.95 -7.45 8.96
N SER A 636 -20.19 -7.70 7.67
CA SER A 636 -19.68 -8.88 6.97
C SER A 636 -19.15 -8.46 5.62
N ARG A 637 -18.04 -9.05 5.18
CA ARG A 637 -17.39 -8.69 3.93
C ARG A 637 -16.81 -9.92 3.24
N GLU A 638 -16.86 -9.92 1.92
CA GLU A 638 -16.29 -10.99 1.09
C GLU A 638 -15.84 -10.43 -0.26
N TYR A 639 -14.84 -11.07 -0.87
CA TYR A 639 -14.41 -10.76 -2.22
C TYR A 639 -15.17 -11.60 -3.24
N ALA A 640 -15.58 -10.97 -4.34
CA ALA A 640 -16.12 -11.69 -5.49
C ALA A 640 -15.04 -12.58 -6.12
N ASP A 641 -15.38 -13.84 -6.38
CA ASP A 641 -14.51 -14.83 -7.00
C ASP A 641 -14.24 -14.57 -8.50
N ALA A 642 -13.57 -15.50 -9.18
CA ALA A 642 -13.25 -15.39 -10.61
C ALA A 642 -14.49 -15.33 -11.53
N ASP A 643 -15.65 -15.82 -11.08
CA ASP A 643 -16.94 -15.73 -11.79
C ASP A 643 -17.70 -14.45 -11.41
N GLY A 644 -17.18 -13.66 -10.48
CA GLY A 644 -17.77 -12.41 -10.00
C GLY A 644 -18.84 -12.63 -8.93
N SER A 645 -18.87 -13.80 -8.29
CA SER A 645 -19.89 -14.19 -7.33
C SER A 645 -19.33 -14.24 -5.91
N ALA A 646 -20.17 -13.97 -4.92
CA ALA A 646 -19.86 -14.22 -3.51
C ALA A 646 -21.12 -14.61 -2.74
N ALA A 647 -20.97 -15.50 -1.75
CA ALA A 647 -21.99 -15.80 -0.76
C ALA A 647 -21.51 -15.32 0.60
N ILE A 648 -22.09 -14.22 1.09
CA ILE A 648 -21.69 -13.61 2.37
C ILE A 648 -22.61 -14.09 3.48
N THR A 649 -22.05 -14.68 4.55
CA THR A 649 -22.78 -15.12 5.74
C THR A 649 -22.89 -14.00 6.79
N PHE A 650 -24.00 -13.97 7.52
CA PHE A 650 -24.29 -13.00 8.58
C PHE A 650 -25.49 -13.48 9.42
N ASP A 651 -25.69 -12.94 10.62
CA ASP A 651 -26.78 -13.37 11.51
C ASP A 651 -27.76 -12.23 11.84
N PRO A 652 -28.86 -12.07 11.08
CA PRO A 652 -29.81 -11.00 11.35
C PRO A 652 -30.74 -11.37 12.51
N VAL A 653 -30.78 -10.49 13.52
CA VAL A 653 -31.65 -10.64 14.71
C VAL A 653 -32.80 -9.65 14.72
N THR A 654 -32.73 -8.56 13.94
CA THR A 654 -33.83 -7.59 13.80
C THR A 654 -34.22 -7.34 12.33
N THR A 655 -35.45 -6.86 12.11
CA THR A 655 -35.88 -6.34 10.81
C THR A 655 -35.28 -4.96 10.53
N GLY A 656 -35.14 -4.58 9.27
CA GLY A 656 -34.62 -3.27 8.89
C GLY A 656 -33.85 -3.32 7.58
N ASP A 657 -33.16 -2.24 7.26
CA ASP A 657 -32.36 -2.14 6.05
C ASP A 657 -30.94 -2.66 6.32
N LEU A 658 -30.47 -3.54 5.44
CA LEU A 658 -29.09 -4.01 5.36
C LEU A 658 -28.45 -3.34 4.15
N TRP A 659 -27.42 -2.53 4.37
CA TRP A 659 -26.69 -1.88 3.30
C TRP A 659 -25.80 -2.87 2.57
N VAL A 660 -25.78 -2.80 1.25
CA VAL A 660 -24.86 -3.53 0.38
C VAL A 660 -23.99 -2.51 -0.32
N THR A 661 -22.69 -2.56 -0.08
CA THR A 661 -21.71 -1.71 -0.77
C THR A 661 -20.74 -2.60 -1.52
N VAL A 662 -20.51 -2.32 -2.80
CA VAL A 662 -19.51 -3.03 -3.59
C VAL A 662 -18.47 -2.05 -4.11
N THR A 663 -17.21 -2.32 -3.84
CA THR A 663 -16.07 -1.50 -4.27
C THR A 663 -15.04 -2.31 -5.03
N ARG A 664 -14.30 -1.66 -5.93
CA ARG A 664 -13.24 -2.27 -6.75
C ARG A 664 -12.29 -1.18 -7.24
N VAL A 665 -11.02 -1.52 -7.44
CA VAL A 665 -10.05 -0.63 -8.11
C VAL A 665 -10.62 -0.18 -9.46
N ASN A 666 -10.63 1.15 -9.71
CA ASN A 666 -11.25 1.77 -10.88
C ASN A 666 -12.74 1.41 -11.12
N GLY A 667 -13.45 0.90 -10.10
CA GLY A 667 -14.89 0.67 -10.13
C GLY A 667 -15.63 1.80 -9.43
N LYS A 668 -16.65 2.36 -10.08
CA LYS A 668 -17.60 3.26 -9.40
C LYS A 668 -18.34 2.43 -8.35
N PRO A 669 -18.32 2.82 -7.06
CA PRO A 669 -18.98 2.04 -6.02
C PRO A 669 -20.47 1.81 -6.31
N TYR A 670 -20.93 0.60 -6.03
CA TYR A 670 -22.35 0.28 -5.98
C TYR A 670 -22.86 0.45 -4.55
N LEU A 671 -24.01 1.12 -4.41
CA LEU A 671 -24.69 1.33 -3.13
C LEU A 671 -26.12 0.79 -3.25
N GLY A 672 -26.40 -0.30 -2.56
CA GLY A 672 -27.70 -0.98 -2.53
C GLY A 672 -28.21 -1.19 -1.10
N ILE A 673 -29.45 -1.66 -1.02
CA ILE A 673 -30.13 -2.02 0.23
C ILE A 673 -30.86 -3.34 0.03
N VAL A 674 -30.80 -4.20 1.05
CA VAL A 674 -31.65 -5.39 1.21
C VAL A 674 -32.56 -5.14 2.40
N SER A 675 -33.87 -5.22 2.23
CA SER A 675 -34.79 -5.09 3.37
C SER A 675 -34.99 -6.45 4.07
N ILE A 676 -34.63 -6.53 5.35
CA ILE A 676 -34.87 -7.67 6.23
C ILE A 676 -36.28 -7.55 6.81
N ASN A 677 -37.16 -8.48 6.45
CA ASN A 677 -38.58 -8.40 6.78
C ASN A 677 -39.08 -9.59 7.60
N GLN A 678 -40.09 -9.32 8.43
CA GLN A 678 -40.82 -10.36 9.13
C GLN A 678 -41.69 -11.17 8.15
N ALA A 679 -41.31 -12.40 7.86
CA ALA A 679 -42.09 -13.29 6.99
C ALA A 679 -43.29 -13.92 7.73
N SER A 680 -44.28 -14.37 6.96
CA SER A 680 -45.36 -15.21 7.49
C SER A 680 -44.84 -16.55 7.97
N LEU A 681 -43.90 -17.15 7.24
CA LEU A 681 -43.27 -18.42 7.54
C LEU A 681 -41.83 -18.36 7.04
N PHE A 682 -40.88 -18.67 7.92
CA PHE A 682 -39.47 -18.87 7.60
C PHE A 682 -38.86 -19.75 8.68
N VAL A 683 -38.25 -20.87 8.29
CA VAL A 683 -37.54 -21.75 9.21
C VAL A 683 -36.07 -21.74 8.81
N GLY A 684 -35.20 -21.40 9.75
CA GLY A 684 -33.77 -21.27 9.49
C GLY A 684 -32.92 -21.89 10.59
N TYR A 685 -31.69 -22.23 10.22
CA TYR A 685 -30.63 -22.65 11.13
C TYR A 685 -30.42 -21.64 12.27
N VAL A 686 -30.07 -22.13 13.47
CA VAL A 686 -29.69 -21.28 14.62
C VAL A 686 -28.52 -21.82 15.44
N ALA A 687 -28.29 -23.13 15.44
CA ALA A 687 -27.19 -23.76 16.18
C ALA A 687 -26.95 -25.18 15.67
N HIS A 688 -25.73 -25.70 15.88
CA HIS A 688 -25.40 -27.12 15.77
C HIS A 688 -24.54 -27.56 16.98
N ALA A 689 -24.38 -28.86 17.14
CA ALA A 689 -23.36 -29.47 17.98
C ALA A 689 -22.47 -30.39 17.13
N ILE A 690 -21.21 -30.54 17.52
CA ILE A 690 -20.29 -31.52 16.94
C ILE A 690 -20.25 -32.71 17.90
N ASP A 691 -20.65 -33.88 17.41
CA ASP A 691 -20.51 -35.15 18.10
C ASP A 691 -19.51 -36.05 17.35
N ASP A 692 -18.33 -36.18 17.95
CA ASP A 692 -17.18 -36.91 17.43
C ASP A 692 -16.70 -37.98 18.44
N ASP A 693 -17.58 -38.41 19.34
CA ASP A 693 -17.25 -39.19 20.54
C ASP A 693 -16.95 -40.69 20.30
N ASN A 694 -17.01 -41.13 19.04
CA ASN A 694 -16.78 -42.50 18.58
C ASN A 694 -17.83 -43.50 19.11
N VAL A 695 -19.03 -43.00 19.44
CA VAL A 695 -20.25 -43.75 19.74
C VAL A 695 -21.24 -43.56 18.58
N GLY A 696 -22.10 -44.56 18.32
CA GLY A 696 -23.07 -44.43 17.23
C GLY A 696 -22.41 -44.51 15.84
N GLY A 697 -22.74 -43.54 14.99
CA GLY A 697 -22.19 -43.29 13.67
C GLY A 697 -20.91 -42.44 13.68
N SER A 698 -20.64 -41.70 14.76
CA SER A 698 -19.45 -40.85 14.86
C SER A 698 -18.15 -41.67 14.91
N GLN A 699 -17.08 -41.09 14.35
CA GLN A 699 -15.70 -41.57 14.41
C GLN A 699 -14.76 -40.38 14.52
N GLY A 700 -14.40 -40.02 15.75
CA GLY A 700 -13.50 -38.90 16.03
C GLY A 700 -12.72 -39.10 17.33
N ASN A 701 -12.27 -37.99 17.91
CA ASN A 701 -11.40 -37.98 19.07
C ASN A 701 -12.10 -37.51 20.38
N GLY A 702 -13.35 -37.06 20.28
CA GLY A 702 -14.20 -36.59 21.36
C GLY A 702 -13.84 -35.20 21.89
N ASP A 703 -13.17 -34.36 21.09
CA ASP A 703 -12.76 -33.00 21.49
C ASP A 703 -13.80 -31.91 21.15
N GLY A 704 -14.87 -32.28 20.45
CA GLY A 704 -15.95 -31.37 20.05
C GLY A 704 -15.57 -30.43 18.91
N TYR A 705 -14.51 -30.74 18.16
CA TYR A 705 -14.10 -30.05 16.95
C TYR A 705 -14.11 -30.99 15.75
N VAL A 706 -14.17 -30.40 14.56
CA VAL A 706 -14.06 -31.16 13.31
C VAL A 706 -12.59 -31.25 12.92
N ASN A 707 -12.05 -32.46 12.76
CA ASN A 707 -10.71 -32.71 12.25
C ASN A 707 -10.71 -33.46 10.90
N PRO A 708 -9.60 -33.38 10.13
CA PRO A 708 -9.42 -34.18 8.93
C PRO A 708 -9.48 -35.69 9.21
N GLY A 709 -10.34 -36.40 8.49
CA GLY A 709 -10.50 -37.86 8.59
C GLY A 709 -11.65 -38.33 9.49
N GLU A 710 -12.31 -37.43 10.20
CA GLU A 710 -13.38 -37.77 11.13
C GLU A 710 -14.73 -37.97 10.44
N THR A 711 -15.61 -38.71 11.12
CA THR A 711 -17.04 -38.78 10.81
C THR A 711 -17.80 -38.16 11.96
N ILE A 712 -18.62 -37.16 11.65
CA ILE A 712 -19.27 -36.28 12.62
C ILE A 712 -20.77 -36.52 12.57
N GLU A 713 -21.35 -36.79 13.73
CA GLU A 713 -22.79 -36.69 14.00
C GLU A 713 -23.08 -35.22 14.39
N MET A 714 -24.00 -34.57 13.68
CA MET A 714 -24.28 -33.14 13.83
C MET A 714 -25.76 -32.88 14.11
N PRO A 715 -26.17 -32.87 15.39
CA PRO A 715 -27.49 -32.37 15.78
C PRO A 715 -27.63 -30.89 15.42
N VAL A 716 -28.74 -30.52 14.76
CA VAL A 716 -29.00 -29.15 14.29
C VAL A 716 -30.25 -28.58 14.93
N GLY A 717 -30.21 -27.31 15.31
CA GLY A 717 -31.38 -26.54 15.76
C GLY A 717 -31.99 -25.71 14.63
N LEU A 718 -33.30 -25.85 14.43
CA LEU A 718 -34.08 -24.97 13.55
C LEU A 718 -35.00 -24.05 14.36
N ARG A 719 -35.03 -22.77 13.98
CA ARG A 719 -35.96 -21.77 14.52
C ARG A 719 -36.97 -21.34 13.47
N ASN A 720 -38.23 -21.25 13.87
CA ASN A 720 -39.26 -20.61 13.05
C ASN A 720 -39.25 -19.10 13.34
N TRP A 721 -38.66 -18.35 12.44
CA TRP A 721 -38.62 -16.89 12.47
C TRP A 721 -39.90 -16.25 11.96
N GLY A 722 -40.84 -17.02 11.39
CA GLY A 722 -42.12 -16.52 10.89
C GLY A 722 -43.17 -16.28 11.98
N THR A 723 -44.33 -15.77 11.55
CA THR A 723 -45.50 -15.51 12.42
C THR A 723 -46.53 -16.64 12.42
N GLN A 724 -46.42 -17.61 11.52
CA GLN A 724 -47.28 -18.80 11.42
C GLN A 724 -46.54 -20.06 11.85
N THR A 725 -47.29 -21.09 12.27
CA THR A 725 -46.71 -22.38 12.68
C THR A 725 -46.19 -23.15 11.46
N ALA A 726 -44.92 -23.56 11.51
CA ALA A 726 -44.32 -24.48 10.55
C ALA A 726 -44.70 -25.90 10.94
N SER A 727 -45.38 -26.64 10.06
CA SER A 727 -45.83 -28.01 10.34
C SER A 727 -45.10 -29.01 9.46
N SER A 728 -44.77 -30.18 10.01
CA SER A 728 -44.06 -31.25 9.29
C SER A 728 -42.77 -30.74 8.63
N VAL A 729 -41.92 -30.10 9.43
CA VAL A 729 -40.63 -29.56 9.01
C VAL A 729 -39.65 -30.72 8.83
N THR A 730 -39.01 -30.76 7.65
CA THR A 730 -37.92 -31.69 7.31
C THR A 730 -36.72 -30.88 6.83
N GLY A 731 -35.52 -31.14 7.35
CA GLY A 731 -34.27 -30.51 6.92
C GLY A 731 -33.49 -31.40 5.97
N TYR A 732 -32.82 -30.80 4.99
CA TYR A 732 -31.91 -31.49 4.07
C TYR A 732 -30.55 -30.79 4.08
N LEU A 733 -29.48 -31.51 4.44
CA LEU A 733 -28.12 -30.99 4.46
C LEU A 733 -27.37 -31.38 3.18
N THR A 734 -26.70 -30.40 2.57
CA THR A 734 -25.89 -30.60 1.36
C THR A 734 -24.60 -29.80 1.46
N SER A 735 -23.56 -30.21 0.75
CA SER A 735 -22.31 -29.47 0.63
C SER A 735 -21.69 -29.74 -0.74
N ASP A 736 -21.15 -28.69 -1.36
CA ASP A 736 -20.34 -28.79 -2.58
C ASP A 736 -18.83 -28.78 -2.26
N ASP A 737 -18.47 -28.78 -0.98
CA ASP A 737 -17.09 -28.81 -0.52
C ASP A 737 -16.43 -30.14 -0.91
N PRO A 738 -15.31 -30.13 -1.66
CA PRO A 738 -14.65 -31.36 -2.13
C PRO A 738 -14.09 -32.23 -0.98
N TRP A 739 -14.05 -31.73 0.25
CA TRP A 739 -13.55 -32.44 1.42
C TRP A 739 -14.67 -32.97 2.32
N VAL A 740 -15.93 -32.73 1.98
CA VAL A 740 -17.09 -33.23 2.72
C VAL A 740 -17.77 -34.35 1.96
N THR A 741 -18.16 -35.40 2.66
CA THR A 741 -19.10 -36.41 2.15
C THR A 741 -20.25 -36.57 3.13
N ILE A 742 -21.45 -36.15 2.74
CA ILE A 742 -22.66 -36.32 3.55
C ILE A 742 -23.05 -37.81 3.54
N THR A 743 -23.16 -38.41 4.72
CA THR A 743 -23.56 -39.81 4.91
C THR A 743 -25.00 -39.94 5.41
N ASP A 744 -25.48 -38.96 6.18
CA ASP A 744 -26.90 -38.74 6.46
C ASP A 744 -27.26 -37.26 6.29
N GLY A 745 -28.27 -36.99 5.46
CA GLY A 745 -28.58 -35.66 4.97
C GLY A 745 -30.05 -35.27 5.13
N GLU A 746 -30.91 -36.07 5.77
CA GLU A 746 -32.35 -35.77 5.88
C GLU A 746 -32.90 -35.99 7.29
N GLU A 747 -33.31 -34.90 7.95
CA GLU A 747 -33.79 -34.95 9.34
C GLU A 747 -35.19 -34.39 9.57
N GLN A 748 -35.91 -34.97 10.52
CA GLN A 748 -37.25 -34.52 10.91
C GLN A 748 -37.22 -33.58 12.11
N PHE A 749 -38.01 -32.50 12.05
CA PHE A 749 -38.14 -31.52 13.13
C PHE A 749 -39.59 -31.40 13.65
N GLY A 750 -40.55 -31.97 12.94
CA GLY A 750 -41.96 -31.97 13.37
C GLY A 750 -42.63 -30.59 13.22
N THR A 751 -43.28 -30.10 14.27
CA THR A 751 -44.01 -28.81 14.23
C THR A 751 -43.27 -27.76 15.04
N ILE A 752 -42.95 -26.63 14.43
CA ILE A 752 -42.23 -25.52 15.05
C ILE A 752 -43.15 -24.29 15.12
N GLY A 753 -43.56 -23.94 16.34
CA GLY A 753 -44.38 -22.75 16.60
C GLY A 753 -43.63 -21.44 16.28
N PRO A 754 -44.33 -20.32 16.03
CA PRO A 754 -43.69 -19.02 15.83
C PRO A 754 -42.71 -18.67 16.94
N GLY A 755 -41.49 -18.27 16.59
CA GLY A 755 -40.42 -17.92 17.53
C GLY A 755 -39.83 -19.10 18.32
N SER A 756 -40.31 -20.32 18.10
CA SER A 756 -39.80 -21.53 18.77
C SER A 756 -38.58 -22.09 18.03
N THR A 757 -37.68 -22.72 18.79
CA THR A 757 -36.55 -23.50 18.29
C THR A 757 -36.77 -24.96 18.65
N VAL A 758 -36.50 -25.87 17.72
CA VAL A 758 -36.61 -27.32 17.90
C VAL A 758 -35.35 -27.97 17.33
N PRO A 759 -34.70 -28.91 18.05
CA PRO A 759 -33.60 -29.70 17.50
C PRO A 759 -34.10 -30.71 16.47
N SER A 760 -33.20 -31.20 15.63
CA SER A 760 -33.43 -32.38 14.81
C SER A 760 -33.78 -33.59 15.69
N GLN A 761 -34.58 -34.52 15.15
CA GLN A 761 -34.98 -35.73 15.89
C GLN A 761 -33.85 -36.74 15.98
N GLU A 762 -33.04 -36.86 14.93
CA GLU A 762 -31.73 -37.50 14.90
C GLU A 762 -30.67 -36.47 14.43
N ASP A 763 -29.44 -36.88 14.17
CA ASP A 763 -28.32 -36.05 13.70
C ASP A 763 -28.15 -36.10 12.17
N PHE A 764 -27.48 -35.08 11.63
CA PHE A 764 -26.94 -35.17 10.28
C PHE A 764 -25.52 -35.73 10.34
N ASP A 765 -25.15 -36.60 9.41
CA ASP A 765 -23.82 -37.22 9.41
C ASP A 765 -23.01 -36.79 8.20
N PHE A 766 -21.73 -36.48 8.44
CA PHE A 766 -20.78 -36.25 7.36
C PHE A 766 -19.37 -36.73 7.70
N GLN A 767 -18.62 -37.10 6.67
CA GLN A 767 -17.22 -37.44 6.75
C GLN A 767 -16.35 -36.31 6.18
N VAL A 768 -15.24 -36.01 6.86
CA VAL A 768 -14.22 -35.07 6.42
C VAL A 768 -13.03 -35.80 5.84
N SER A 769 -12.59 -35.41 4.65
CA SER A 769 -11.42 -35.97 3.99
C SER A 769 -10.15 -35.76 4.83
N THR A 770 -9.28 -36.78 4.86
CA THR A 770 -7.93 -36.66 5.46
C THR A 770 -7.02 -35.67 4.73
N ALA A 771 -7.42 -35.23 3.52
CA ALA A 771 -6.71 -34.21 2.75
C ALA A 771 -7.11 -32.77 3.13
N CYS A 772 -8.17 -32.60 3.92
CA CYS A 772 -8.59 -31.29 4.40
C CYS A 772 -7.50 -30.66 5.27
N THR A 773 -7.26 -29.37 5.12
CA THR A 773 -6.27 -28.64 5.91
C THR A 773 -6.91 -27.89 7.06
N SER A 774 -6.23 -27.84 8.19
CA SER A 774 -6.65 -27.02 9.33
C SER A 774 -6.81 -25.55 8.94
N GLY A 775 -7.85 -24.91 9.47
CA GLY A 775 -8.23 -23.54 9.15
C GLY A 775 -9.15 -23.41 7.94
N HIS A 776 -9.42 -24.50 7.22
CA HIS A 776 -10.47 -24.52 6.21
C HIS A 776 -11.86 -24.39 6.84
N LEU A 777 -12.75 -23.65 6.19
CA LEU A 777 -14.12 -23.45 6.63
C LEU A 777 -15.06 -24.31 5.77
N LEU A 778 -15.55 -25.43 6.32
CA LEU A 778 -16.50 -26.29 5.62
C LEU A 778 -17.83 -25.56 5.49
N GLN A 779 -18.37 -25.49 4.28
CA GLN A 779 -19.66 -24.85 4.02
C GLN A 779 -20.73 -25.89 3.70
N PHE A 780 -21.88 -25.76 4.35
CA PHE A 780 -23.06 -26.58 4.12
C PHE A 780 -24.27 -25.71 3.82
N VAL A 781 -25.16 -26.20 2.96
CA VAL A 781 -26.47 -25.62 2.71
C VAL A 781 -27.51 -26.49 3.39
N LEU A 782 -28.22 -25.93 4.37
CA LEU A 782 -29.36 -26.54 5.02
C LEU A 782 -30.66 -26.02 4.39
N ARG A 783 -31.43 -26.93 3.80
CA ARG A 783 -32.76 -26.66 3.25
C ARG A 783 -33.84 -27.17 4.19
N ALA A 784 -34.60 -26.27 4.82
CA ALA A 784 -35.79 -26.61 5.60
C ALA A 784 -37.05 -26.60 4.73
N HIS A 785 -37.71 -27.75 4.61
CA HIS A 785 -38.96 -27.93 3.88
C HIS A 785 -40.16 -27.92 4.82
N THR A 786 -41.16 -27.07 4.56
CA THR A 786 -42.44 -27.07 5.30
C THR A 786 -43.54 -26.41 4.47
N GLY A 787 -44.77 -26.93 4.55
CA GLY A 787 -45.92 -26.33 3.85
C GLY A 787 -45.76 -26.24 2.32
N GLY A 788 -44.92 -27.10 1.72
CA GLY A 788 -44.60 -27.06 0.29
C GLY A 788 -43.66 -25.92 -0.12
N GLN A 789 -42.94 -25.31 0.83
CA GLN A 789 -41.94 -24.27 0.61
C GLN A 789 -40.58 -24.75 1.12
N ASP A 790 -39.51 -24.27 0.49
CA ASP A 790 -38.12 -24.50 0.89
C ASP A 790 -37.49 -23.21 1.40
N TYR A 791 -36.81 -23.30 2.55
CA TYR A 791 -36.03 -22.22 3.14
C TYR A 791 -34.57 -22.66 3.24
N TYR A 792 -33.65 -21.77 2.85
CA TYR A 792 -32.22 -22.09 2.78
C TYR A 792 -31.45 -21.23 3.79
N THR A 793 -30.57 -21.87 4.54
CA THR A 793 -29.57 -21.25 5.42
C THR A 793 -28.23 -21.95 5.24
N VAL A 794 -27.12 -21.27 5.54
CA VAL A 794 -25.77 -21.81 5.44
C VAL A 794 -25.27 -22.21 6.84
N ILE A 795 -24.47 -23.27 6.92
CA ILE A 795 -23.73 -23.64 8.13
C ILE A 795 -22.25 -23.63 7.75
N GLU A 796 -21.44 -22.93 8.54
CA GLU A 796 -19.99 -22.87 8.36
C GLU A 796 -19.30 -23.49 9.58
N ILE A 797 -18.38 -24.43 9.36
CA ILE A 797 -17.71 -25.18 10.43
C ILE A 797 -16.19 -25.19 10.19
N PRO A 798 -15.38 -24.60 11.08
CA PRO A 798 -13.93 -24.56 10.90
C PRO A 798 -13.29 -25.90 11.23
N VAL A 799 -12.40 -26.37 10.35
CA VAL A 799 -11.59 -27.57 10.57
C VAL A 799 -10.38 -27.22 11.42
N ARG A 800 -10.13 -28.02 12.46
CA ARG A 800 -8.97 -27.88 13.34
C ARG A 800 -7.99 -29.03 13.13
N SER A 801 -6.72 -28.75 13.39
CA SER A 801 -5.72 -29.82 13.49
C SER A 801 -6.02 -30.63 14.75
N PRO A 802 -5.88 -31.96 14.72
CA PRO A 802 -5.93 -32.75 15.94
C PRO A 802 -4.80 -32.33 16.88
N ASP A 803 -5.10 -32.21 18.17
CA ASP A 803 -4.07 -31.93 19.18
C ASP A 803 -3.11 -33.12 19.28
N LEU A 804 -1.84 -32.89 18.93
CA LEU A 804 -0.77 -33.87 19.13
C LEU A 804 -0.49 -34.02 20.64
N VAL A 805 -1.24 -34.90 21.30
CA VAL A 805 -0.94 -35.31 22.67
C VAL A 805 0.23 -36.28 22.63
N TYR A 806 1.44 -35.80 22.93
CA TYR A 806 2.56 -36.68 23.23
C TYR A 806 2.30 -37.36 24.58
N SER A 807 1.90 -38.64 24.54
CA SER A 807 1.78 -39.52 25.70
C SER A 807 3.13 -39.99 26.22
#